data_AF-A0AAF0R655-F1
#
_entry.id   AF-A0AAF0R655-F1
#
_cell.length_a   1.000
_cell.length_b   1.000
_cell.length_c   1.000
_cell.angle_alpha   90.00
_cell.angle_beta   90.00
_cell.angle_gamma   90.00
#
_symmetry.space_group_name_H-M   'P 1'
#
loop_
_entity.id
_entity.type
_entity.pdbx_description
1 polymer ?
#
loop_
_entity_poly.entity_id
_entity_poly.type
_entity_poly.pdbx_seq_one_letter_code
_entity_poly.pdbx_strand_id
1 'polypeptide(L)'
;MELQGGIPLLMQQYKALFKKNVLLALRNKPATFLQLFSSFFFILLLFCIKLSDESRNADNSYAKELRDPKPLMAPPIPPCEDKFYIKTPCYDFIWSGKHSKTIGDVVKGIMANNPGRPIPANKVLAFNTAKDVDKWLFDNPVRCPAAVHFTIVKGNKISYGIQTNSTDVVKRGVTEDPTFKFQIPLQIAAEREIARNLIGDPKFPWDVSFKEFPHPPGEIFNEVTLSAMVFFMAVAIFGFVFQVSALITEKELKLRQAMTMMGLFDTAYWLSWITWEGLLIFFSSTLTVIFGMMFQFDFFLRNNVLVVFLLFFLFQLTMVAFGYWLSTFLTKAASVTNVAFVIFIVGFITMIGSQLANYPYSAAYSNGHRVYWSLFPPNLLTIGLQLLTKATESPKDPGISWSTRAKCLPKEPDCVTTMHDVYILLVKTFFFWLVLAIYFDNIIPNISGVRKSKLYFLYPGYWTGNGGSSVKEGGNCSICSGSLPRLDPITPDDEDVLTEENTVKKQSMEGDNSNNAVQIRGLIKTYPGKKTGGCCCCCRKKSPPFHSVKGLWLNVEKDQLLCMLGPNGAGKTTTISCLTGINPVTAGDALVYNQSIRSSMGMTNIRRMMGVCPQFDILWDALSGQENLQIFANIKGLPPASVDTVVAQLLSQSKITKVSAKMRSCSYSGGMKRRLSVAIALIGDPKLVILDEPTTGMDPITRRHVWDIIEKAKKGRAIILTTHSMEEADVLSDRIGIMAKGRLRCIGTSIRLKAKFGTGFIANVGLVSESTSPEAVKHFFKSHLDVVPKDENKCFLTYVIPHEREKMLTEFFAELQARQSEFGVKDIQLGLTTLEEVFMNIAKQADVETAIAEGRFKTLTLNSGNSVEVPVGAQFIGIPGTKSPQNPGGIMVEVYWEPDETGSPCIYGLSEEMPIPPHIQLRDPPTNNNSPTNKGIVIDPSQLKMHLS
;
A
#
# COMPACT_ATOMS: atom_id res chain seq x y z
N MET A 1 -0.65 -28.11 -27.61
CA MET A 1 -1.60 -27.00 -27.92
C MET A 1 -0.77 -25.78 -28.31
N GLU A 2 -1.00 -25.16 -29.48
CA GLU A 2 -0.23 -23.97 -29.88
C GLU A 2 -0.81 -22.71 -29.23
N LEU A 3 0.00 -22.04 -28.42
CA LEU A 3 -0.36 -20.75 -27.79
C LEU A 3 -0.18 -19.61 -28.80
N GLN A 4 -1.11 -18.66 -28.81
CA GLN A 4 -0.98 -17.45 -29.61
C GLN A 4 0.28 -16.66 -29.20
N GLY A 5 0.85 -15.91 -30.14
CA GLY A 5 2.02 -15.07 -29.93
C GLY A 5 1.93 -13.76 -30.70
N GLY A 6 2.81 -12.81 -30.38
CA GLY A 6 2.89 -11.52 -31.08
C GLY A 6 1.71 -10.58 -30.83
N ILE A 7 1.32 -9.82 -31.84
CA ILE A 7 0.25 -8.80 -31.79
C ILE A 7 -1.13 -9.40 -31.43
N PRO A 8 -1.55 -10.56 -31.99
CA PRO A 8 -2.80 -11.20 -31.59
C PRO A 8 -2.89 -11.47 -30.08
N LEU A 9 -1.80 -11.97 -29.49
CA LEU A 9 -1.70 -12.20 -28.04
C LEU A 9 -1.81 -10.89 -27.24
N LEU A 10 -1.13 -9.83 -27.68
CA LEU A 10 -1.22 -8.51 -27.04
C LEU A 10 -2.66 -8.00 -27.02
N MET A 11 -3.38 -8.11 -28.14
CA MET A 11 -4.78 -7.67 -28.24
C MET A 11 -5.72 -8.55 -27.39
N GLN A 12 -5.47 -9.86 -27.34
CA GLN A 12 -6.21 -10.79 -26.47
C GLN A 12 -5.99 -10.44 -24.98
N GLN A 13 -4.74 -10.22 -24.57
CA GLN A 13 -4.37 -9.83 -23.21
C GLN A 13 -5.02 -8.50 -22.83
N TYR A 14 -4.96 -7.50 -23.71
CA TYR A 14 -5.63 -6.20 -23.51
C TYR A 14 -7.14 -6.37 -23.32
N LYS A 15 -7.82 -7.11 -24.20
CA LYS A 15 -9.27 -7.33 -24.12
C LYS A 15 -9.66 -8.06 -22.84
N ALA A 16 -8.87 -9.04 -22.40
CA ALA A 16 -9.11 -9.77 -21.16
C ALA A 16 -8.96 -8.88 -19.92
N LEU A 17 -7.89 -8.07 -19.86
CA LEU A 17 -7.66 -7.14 -18.75
C LEU A 17 -8.67 -5.99 -18.73
N PHE A 18 -9.10 -5.50 -19.90
CA PHE A 18 -10.16 -4.51 -19.99
C PHE A 18 -11.48 -5.07 -19.47
N LYS A 19 -11.85 -6.28 -19.90
CA LYS A 19 -13.04 -6.99 -19.37
C LYS A 19 -12.95 -7.21 -17.86
N LYS A 20 -11.76 -7.53 -17.34
CA LYS A 20 -11.50 -7.64 -15.89
C LYS A 20 -11.83 -6.32 -15.19
N ASN A 21 -11.30 -5.19 -15.66
CA ASN A 21 -11.54 -3.87 -15.05
C ASN A 21 -13.05 -3.53 -15.02
N VAL A 22 -13.77 -3.79 -16.12
CA VAL A 22 -15.23 -3.62 -16.21
C VAL A 22 -15.95 -4.47 -15.16
N LEU A 23 -15.61 -5.76 -15.04
CA LEU A 23 -16.24 -6.68 -14.09
C LEU A 23 -15.99 -6.27 -12.64
N LEU A 24 -14.76 -5.82 -12.32
CA LEU A 24 -14.41 -5.34 -10.98
C LEU A 24 -15.24 -4.11 -10.61
N ALA A 25 -15.41 -3.16 -11.53
CA ALA A 25 -16.24 -1.97 -11.31
C ALA A 25 -17.73 -2.32 -11.14
N LEU A 26 -18.27 -3.21 -11.98
CA LEU A 26 -19.67 -3.65 -11.88
C LEU A 26 -19.98 -4.38 -10.56
N ARG A 27 -18.99 -5.08 -9.97
CA ARG A 27 -19.16 -5.77 -8.69
C ARG A 27 -18.95 -4.86 -7.48
N ASN A 28 -18.12 -3.84 -7.61
CA ASN A 28 -17.95 -2.80 -6.60
C ASN A 28 -18.86 -1.59 -6.88
N LYS A 29 -20.17 -1.84 -7.01
CA LYS A 29 -21.20 -0.82 -7.24
C LYS A 29 -21.10 0.41 -6.35
N PRO A 30 -20.89 0.32 -5.01
CA PRO A 30 -20.85 1.51 -4.18
C PRO A 30 -19.67 2.42 -4.52
N ALA A 31 -18.47 1.85 -4.75
CA ALA A 31 -17.30 2.64 -5.12
C ALA A 31 -17.46 3.30 -6.50
N THR A 32 -17.93 2.55 -7.51
CA THR A 32 -18.15 3.11 -8.85
C THR A 32 -19.29 4.14 -8.87
N PHE A 33 -20.34 3.93 -8.09
CA PHE A 33 -21.41 4.92 -7.92
C PHE A 33 -20.89 6.20 -7.26
N LEU A 34 -20.16 6.09 -6.15
CA LEU A 34 -19.53 7.23 -5.48
C LEU A 34 -18.55 7.97 -6.39
N GLN A 35 -17.76 7.25 -7.19
CA GLN A 35 -16.81 7.84 -8.13
C GLN A 35 -17.48 8.66 -9.25
N LEU A 36 -18.63 8.20 -9.77
CA LEU A 36 -19.35 8.88 -10.86
C LEU A 36 -20.33 9.95 -10.37
N PHE A 37 -20.96 9.75 -9.21
CA PHE A 37 -22.02 10.62 -8.67
C PHE A 37 -21.58 11.51 -7.51
N SER A 38 -20.30 11.49 -7.09
CA SER A 38 -19.78 12.43 -6.07
C SER A 38 -20.09 13.88 -6.43
N SER A 39 -19.97 14.23 -7.72
CA SER A 39 -20.29 15.55 -8.26
C SER A 39 -21.72 15.98 -7.96
N PHE A 40 -22.70 15.08 -8.02
CA PHE A 40 -24.09 15.40 -7.69
C PHE A 40 -24.23 15.90 -6.26
N PHE A 41 -23.65 15.19 -5.28
CA PHE A 41 -23.76 15.55 -3.86
C PHE A 41 -23.07 16.87 -3.54
N PHE A 42 -21.87 17.10 -4.09
CA PHE A 42 -21.14 18.34 -3.87
C PHE A 42 -21.80 19.54 -4.56
N ILE A 43 -22.33 19.37 -5.78
CA ILE A 43 -23.05 20.44 -6.48
C ILE A 43 -24.40 20.71 -5.81
N LEU A 44 -25.08 19.70 -5.27
CA LEU A 44 -26.29 19.89 -4.47
C LEU A 44 -26.00 20.72 -3.20
N LEU A 45 -24.88 20.47 -2.52
CA LEU A 45 -24.45 21.30 -1.40
C LEU A 45 -24.16 22.73 -1.82
N LEU A 46 -23.51 22.96 -2.97
CA LEU A 46 -23.35 24.31 -3.53
C LEU A 46 -24.70 24.97 -3.80
N PHE A 47 -25.66 24.22 -4.29
CA PHE A 47 -26.98 24.75 -4.60
C PHE A 47 -27.71 25.20 -3.33
N CYS A 48 -27.63 24.42 -2.26
CA CYS A 48 -28.14 24.83 -0.94
C CYS A 48 -27.45 26.10 -0.41
N ILE A 49 -26.12 26.24 -0.59
CA ILE A 49 -25.39 27.45 -0.21
C ILE A 49 -25.86 28.66 -1.04
N LYS A 50 -26.01 28.48 -2.36
CA LYS A 50 -26.53 29.53 -3.26
C LYS A 50 -27.91 30.01 -2.81
N LEU A 51 -28.85 29.10 -2.54
CA LEU A 51 -30.18 29.47 -2.05
C LEU A 51 -30.14 30.21 -0.71
N SER A 52 -29.24 29.80 0.19
CA SER A 52 -29.04 30.47 1.47
C SER A 52 -28.51 31.89 1.31
N ASP A 53 -27.55 32.09 0.39
CA ASP A 53 -26.96 33.41 0.13
C ASP A 53 -27.97 34.35 -0.55
N GLU A 54 -28.73 33.86 -1.53
CA GLU A 54 -29.82 34.60 -2.17
C GLU A 54 -30.89 35.04 -1.16
N SER A 55 -31.27 34.15 -0.23
CA SER A 55 -32.22 34.46 0.84
C SER A 55 -31.67 35.50 1.83
N ARG A 56 -30.41 35.38 2.23
CA ARG A 56 -29.74 36.32 3.13
C ARG A 56 -29.64 37.73 2.54
N ASN A 57 -29.38 37.83 1.24
CA ASN A 57 -29.18 39.10 0.55
C ASN A 57 -30.48 39.66 -0.07
N ALA A 58 -31.62 38.98 0.11
CA ALA A 58 -32.89 39.36 -0.50
C ALA A 58 -33.39 40.75 -0.07
N ASP A 59 -33.11 41.21 1.15
CA ASP A 59 -33.57 42.51 1.67
C ASP A 59 -32.50 43.62 1.60
N ASN A 60 -31.27 43.28 1.21
CA ASN A 60 -30.17 44.23 1.16
C ASN A 60 -30.25 45.06 -0.14
N SER A 61 -30.48 46.38 -0.05
CA SER A 61 -30.51 47.27 -1.21
C SER A 61 -29.18 47.25 -1.98
N TYR A 62 -28.06 47.15 -1.27
CA TYR A 62 -26.70 47.07 -1.83
C TYR A 62 -26.50 45.86 -2.77
N ALA A 63 -27.24 44.77 -2.55
CA ALA A 63 -27.17 43.56 -3.37
C ALA A 63 -27.91 43.68 -4.71
N LYS A 64 -28.75 44.70 -4.88
CA LYS A 64 -29.67 44.85 -6.01
C LYS A 64 -29.26 46.02 -6.91
N GLU A 65 -29.62 45.91 -8.18
CA GLU A 65 -29.58 47.05 -9.10
C GLU A 65 -30.78 47.96 -8.82
N LEU A 66 -30.54 49.15 -8.26
CA LEU A 66 -31.58 50.13 -7.97
C LEU A 66 -31.48 51.31 -8.94
N ARG A 67 -32.46 51.41 -9.86
CA ARG A 67 -32.52 52.48 -10.87
C ARG A 67 -33.39 53.68 -10.48
N ASP A 68 -34.46 53.45 -9.74
CA ASP A 68 -35.33 54.52 -9.22
C ASP A 68 -35.86 54.18 -7.81
N PRO A 69 -35.13 54.56 -6.75
CA PRO A 69 -35.56 54.30 -5.38
C PRO A 69 -36.73 55.21 -4.98
N LYS A 70 -37.70 54.65 -4.25
CA LYS A 70 -38.88 55.38 -3.77
C LYS A 70 -38.51 56.29 -2.58
N PRO A 71 -39.04 57.53 -2.51
CA PRO A 71 -38.80 58.40 -1.37
C PRO A 71 -39.52 57.90 -0.11
N LEU A 72 -38.81 57.87 1.01
CA LEU A 72 -39.33 57.61 2.34
C LEU A 72 -39.85 58.93 2.95
N MET A 73 -41.16 59.04 3.15
CA MET A 73 -41.77 60.23 3.77
C MET A 73 -41.69 60.16 5.30
N ALA A 74 -41.32 61.28 5.93
CA ALA A 74 -41.27 61.56 7.37
C ALA A 74 -41.53 60.34 8.30
N PRO A 75 -40.48 59.59 8.68
CA PRO A 75 -40.66 58.41 9.51
C PRO A 75 -41.17 58.79 10.92
N PRO A 76 -42.14 58.05 11.49
CA PRO A 76 -42.61 58.29 12.85
C PRO A 76 -41.56 57.85 13.87
N ILE A 77 -41.59 58.41 15.09
CA ILE A 77 -40.81 57.86 16.21
C ILE A 77 -41.43 56.51 16.58
N PRO A 78 -40.74 55.38 16.36
CA PRO A 78 -41.29 54.05 16.60
C PRO A 78 -41.30 53.71 18.11
N PRO A 79 -42.13 52.74 18.53
CA PRO A 79 -42.14 52.26 19.91
C PRO A 79 -40.77 51.74 20.30
N CYS A 80 -40.36 51.96 21.55
CA CYS A 80 -39.15 51.33 22.06
C CYS A 80 -39.20 49.79 22.01
N GLU A 81 -40.40 49.19 22.04
CA GLU A 81 -40.61 47.75 21.85
C GLU A 81 -40.21 47.24 20.45
N ASP A 82 -40.22 48.11 19.43
CA ASP A 82 -39.93 47.73 18.04
C ASP A 82 -38.41 47.65 17.75
N LYS A 83 -37.57 48.01 18.73
CA LYS A 83 -36.10 47.91 18.62
C LYS A 83 -35.64 46.52 19.03
N PHE A 84 -34.76 45.91 18.22
CA PHE A 84 -34.44 44.48 18.33
C PHE A 84 -33.82 44.00 19.65
N TYR A 85 -33.29 44.92 20.46
CA TYR A 85 -32.45 44.64 21.62
C TYR A 85 -32.81 45.46 22.88
N ILE A 86 -33.91 46.22 22.88
CA ILE A 86 -34.34 47.02 24.04
C ILE A 86 -34.88 46.13 25.18
N LYS A 87 -34.48 46.45 26.42
CA LYS A 87 -34.99 45.79 27.64
C LYS A 87 -36.26 46.47 28.13
N THR A 88 -37.28 45.66 28.50
CA THR A 88 -38.50 46.15 29.16
C THR A 88 -38.29 46.30 30.68
N PRO A 89 -38.81 47.35 31.33
CA PRO A 89 -39.58 48.45 30.75
C PRO A 89 -38.71 49.42 29.94
N CYS A 90 -39.26 49.93 28.84
CA CYS A 90 -38.55 50.82 27.91
C CYS A 90 -39.26 52.15 27.68
N TYR A 91 -38.49 53.13 27.22
CA TYR A 91 -38.92 54.50 26.92
C TYR A 91 -38.63 54.84 25.45
N ASP A 92 -39.53 55.58 24.80
CA ASP A 92 -39.43 55.94 23.37
C ASP A 92 -38.34 56.98 23.14
N PHE A 93 -38.23 57.97 24.02
CA PHE A 93 -37.08 58.86 24.13
C PHE A 93 -37.04 59.48 25.53
N ILE A 94 -35.88 60.03 25.90
CA ILE A 94 -35.72 60.81 27.14
C ILE A 94 -35.19 62.20 26.81
N TRP A 95 -35.37 63.18 27.69
CA TRP A 95 -34.91 64.54 27.39
C TRP A 95 -34.42 65.31 28.62
N SER A 96 -33.55 66.30 28.39
CA SER A 96 -33.09 67.25 29.41
C SER A 96 -33.53 68.68 29.12
N GLY A 97 -33.64 69.51 30.17
CA GLY A 97 -34.08 70.90 30.08
C GLY A 97 -35.44 71.17 30.73
N LYS A 98 -35.87 70.29 31.65
CA LYS A 98 -37.19 70.30 32.31
C LYS A 98 -37.60 71.63 32.95
N HIS A 99 -36.64 72.45 33.37
CA HIS A 99 -36.90 73.73 34.03
C HIS A 99 -37.55 74.78 33.11
N SER A 100 -37.48 74.60 31.78
CA SER A 100 -38.09 75.54 30.84
C SER A 100 -39.49 75.11 30.42
N LYS A 101 -40.47 75.99 30.63
CA LYS A 101 -41.85 75.80 30.14
C LYS A 101 -41.88 75.68 28.61
N THR A 102 -41.09 76.51 27.92
CA THR A 102 -40.98 76.51 26.44
C THR A 102 -40.51 75.15 25.91
N ILE A 103 -39.50 74.53 26.54
CA ILE A 103 -39.03 73.19 26.15
C ILE A 103 -40.10 72.14 26.48
N GLY A 104 -40.77 72.27 27.63
CA GLY A 104 -41.88 71.39 28.00
C GLY A 104 -43.03 71.41 26.99
N ASP A 105 -43.34 72.57 26.41
CA ASP A 105 -44.38 72.72 25.38
C ASP A 105 -43.92 72.13 24.03
N VAL A 106 -42.65 72.31 23.64
CA VAL A 106 -42.05 71.63 22.47
C VAL A 106 -42.12 70.11 22.60
N VAL A 107 -41.74 69.55 23.75
CA VAL A 107 -41.78 68.09 23.97
C VAL A 107 -43.20 67.54 23.99
N LYS A 108 -44.17 68.28 24.55
CA LYS A 108 -45.59 67.92 24.44
C LYS A 108 -46.07 67.92 22.99
N GLY A 109 -45.60 68.87 22.18
CA GLY A 109 -45.82 68.90 20.74
C GLY A 109 -45.26 67.67 20.04
N ILE A 110 -44.03 67.26 20.38
CA ILE A 110 -43.38 66.04 19.83
C ILE A 110 -44.25 64.81 20.13
N MET A 111 -44.72 64.70 21.37
CA MET A 111 -45.53 63.57 21.82
C MET A 111 -46.92 63.55 21.14
N ALA A 112 -47.59 64.70 21.07
CA ALA A 112 -48.96 64.79 20.52
C ALA A 112 -49.00 64.63 19.00
N ASN A 113 -48.01 65.18 18.29
CA ASN A 113 -47.99 65.25 16.83
C ASN A 113 -47.12 64.15 16.19
N ASN A 114 -46.74 63.10 16.92
CA ASN A 114 -45.98 61.99 16.33
C ASN A 114 -46.85 61.24 15.30
N PRO A 115 -46.42 61.10 14.03
CA PRO A 115 -47.24 60.49 13.00
C PRO A 115 -47.63 59.04 13.35
N GLY A 116 -48.87 58.66 13.05
CA GLY A 116 -49.38 57.29 13.26
C GLY A 116 -49.67 56.91 14.72
N ARG A 117 -49.01 57.51 15.72
CA ARG A 117 -49.32 57.28 17.14
C ARG A 117 -48.86 58.45 18.04
N PRO A 118 -49.75 59.02 18.87
CA PRO A 118 -49.32 59.91 19.95
C PRO A 118 -48.47 59.14 20.98
N ILE A 119 -47.36 59.73 21.43
CA ILE A 119 -46.46 59.09 22.40
C ILE A 119 -47.02 59.29 23.82
N PRO A 120 -47.30 58.23 24.58
CA PRO A 120 -47.89 58.35 25.90
C PRO A 120 -46.87 58.85 26.94
N ALA A 121 -47.34 59.57 27.97
CA ALA A 121 -46.46 60.20 28.95
C ALA A 121 -45.61 59.23 29.79
N ASN A 122 -46.05 57.97 29.94
CA ASN A 122 -45.28 56.92 30.61
C ASN A 122 -44.07 56.42 29.78
N LYS A 123 -43.98 56.79 28.50
CA LYS A 123 -42.90 56.40 27.58
C LYS A 123 -41.83 57.47 27.39
N VAL A 124 -41.91 58.59 28.11
CA VAL A 124 -40.94 59.69 28.04
C VAL A 124 -40.48 60.08 29.44
N LEU A 125 -39.16 60.13 29.67
CA LEU A 125 -38.59 60.63 30.93
C LEU A 125 -37.95 62.00 30.74
N ALA A 126 -38.12 62.86 31.75
CA ALA A 126 -37.63 64.23 31.77
C ALA A 126 -36.58 64.43 32.86
N PHE A 127 -35.45 65.03 32.49
CA PHE A 127 -34.31 65.31 33.37
C PHE A 127 -33.97 66.80 33.39
N ASN A 128 -33.26 67.23 34.43
CA ASN A 128 -32.89 68.64 34.60
C ASN A 128 -31.70 69.00 33.70
N THR A 129 -30.62 68.22 33.76
CA THR A 129 -29.39 68.47 33.00
C THR A 129 -29.03 67.31 32.08
N ALA A 130 -28.19 67.56 31.07
CA ALA A 130 -27.66 66.50 30.20
C ALA A 130 -26.85 65.46 30.98
N LYS A 131 -26.11 65.87 32.02
CA LYS A 131 -25.34 64.96 32.88
C LYS A 131 -26.23 63.96 33.64
N ASP A 132 -27.44 64.37 34.03
CA ASP A 132 -28.39 63.46 34.70
C ASP A 132 -28.91 62.40 33.74
N VAL A 133 -29.11 62.77 32.47
CA VAL A 133 -29.47 61.85 31.39
C VAL A 133 -28.35 60.84 31.14
N ASP A 134 -27.10 61.31 31.03
CA ASP A 134 -25.93 60.45 30.82
C ASP A 134 -25.79 59.44 31.96
N LYS A 135 -25.90 59.90 33.21
CA LYS A 135 -25.86 59.02 34.39
C LYS A 135 -26.98 57.98 34.34
N TRP A 136 -28.20 58.39 34.00
CA TRP A 136 -29.33 57.46 33.91
C TRP A 136 -29.15 56.42 32.80
N LEU A 137 -28.68 56.84 31.62
CA LEU A 137 -28.39 55.94 30.50
C LEU A 137 -27.29 54.94 30.84
N PHE A 138 -26.27 55.37 31.59
CA PHE A 138 -25.21 54.50 32.09
C PHE A 138 -25.75 53.46 33.08
N ASP A 139 -26.58 53.87 34.03
CA ASP A 139 -27.19 52.97 35.03
C ASP A 139 -28.27 52.05 34.42
N ASN A 140 -28.85 52.43 33.27
CA ASN A 140 -29.94 51.73 32.58
C ASN A 140 -29.60 51.43 31.11
N PRO A 141 -28.58 50.57 30.84
CA PRO A 141 -28.15 50.31 29.48
C PRO A 141 -29.29 49.64 28.68
N VAL A 142 -29.49 50.15 27.46
CA VAL A 142 -30.40 49.56 26.47
C VAL A 142 -31.90 49.60 26.86
N ARG A 143 -32.32 50.60 27.66
CA ARG A 143 -33.75 50.85 27.97
C ARG A 143 -34.40 51.98 27.17
N CYS A 144 -33.60 52.78 26.49
CA CYS A 144 -34.06 53.91 25.68
C CYS A 144 -33.26 53.96 24.37
N PRO A 145 -33.88 54.20 23.21
CA PRO A 145 -33.17 54.24 21.93
C PRO A 145 -32.41 55.54 21.71
N ALA A 146 -32.88 56.66 22.28
CA ALA A 146 -32.39 58.01 22.01
C ALA A 146 -32.72 59.01 23.12
N ALA A 147 -31.89 60.03 23.29
CA ALA A 147 -32.12 61.15 24.18
C ALA A 147 -32.01 62.50 23.45
N VAL A 148 -32.79 63.49 23.88
CA VAL A 148 -32.75 64.86 23.34
C VAL A 148 -32.37 65.85 24.44
N HIS A 149 -31.30 66.60 24.22
CA HIS A 149 -30.82 67.61 25.16
C HIS A 149 -31.20 68.99 24.66
N PHE A 150 -32.08 69.68 25.36
CA PHE A 150 -32.40 71.07 25.06
C PHE A 150 -31.64 72.01 26.00
N THR A 151 -31.07 73.07 25.44
CA THR A 151 -30.48 74.18 26.18
C THR A 151 -30.97 75.51 25.61
N ILE A 152 -31.36 76.43 26.49
CA ILE A 152 -31.74 77.79 26.10
C ILE A 152 -30.53 78.69 26.35
N VAL A 153 -30.02 79.29 25.27
CA VAL A 153 -28.95 80.28 25.33
C VAL A 153 -29.59 81.67 25.36
N LYS A 154 -28.98 82.64 26.07
CA LYS A 154 -29.51 84.02 26.21
C LYS A 154 -29.98 84.57 24.84
N GLY A 155 -31.24 85.04 24.78
CA GLY A 155 -31.85 85.69 23.61
C GLY A 155 -32.62 84.76 22.65
N ASN A 156 -33.70 84.10 23.11
CA ASN A 156 -34.59 83.24 22.31
C ASN A 156 -33.93 82.14 21.46
N LYS A 157 -32.66 81.80 21.74
CA LYS A 157 -31.92 80.78 21.03
C LYS A 157 -32.13 79.42 21.70
N ILE A 158 -32.86 78.53 21.03
CA ILE A 158 -33.00 77.12 21.42
C ILE A 158 -31.88 76.34 20.74
N SER A 159 -31.03 75.70 21.54
CA SER A 159 -30.06 74.72 21.05
C SER A 159 -30.53 73.34 21.48
N TYR A 160 -30.53 72.37 20.56
CA TYR A 160 -30.80 70.97 20.89
C TYR A 160 -29.67 70.08 20.41
N GLY A 161 -29.46 68.96 21.11
CA GLY A 161 -28.55 67.89 20.72
C GLY A 161 -29.24 66.55 20.86
N ILE A 162 -28.89 65.59 20.01
CA ILE A 162 -29.46 64.24 20.04
C ILE A 162 -28.35 63.27 20.41
N GLN A 163 -28.64 62.40 21.36
CA GLN A 163 -27.75 61.34 21.82
C GLN A 163 -28.41 60.00 21.51
N THR A 164 -27.79 59.21 20.64
CA THR A 164 -28.27 57.89 20.21
C THR A 164 -27.18 56.86 20.34
N ASN A 165 -27.57 55.58 20.45
CA ASN A 165 -26.63 54.48 20.26
C ASN A 165 -26.46 54.23 18.76
N SER A 166 -25.26 54.49 18.23
CA SER A 166 -24.91 54.33 16.81
C SER A 166 -24.56 52.90 16.41
N THR A 167 -24.75 51.91 17.29
CA THR A 167 -24.42 50.51 16.98
C THR A 167 -25.58 49.87 16.21
N ASP A 168 -25.33 49.50 14.96
CA ASP A 168 -26.23 48.70 14.14
C ASP A 168 -26.45 47.31 14.75
N VAL A 169 -27.69 46.82 14.71
CA VAL A 169 -28.01 45.47 15.18
C VAL A 169 -28.70 44.69 14.08
N VAL A 170 -28.16 43.51 13.81
CA VAL A 170 -28.70 42.56 12.83
C VAL A 170 -29.44 41.46 13.57
N LYS A 171 -30.73 41.25 13.26
CA LYS A 171 -31.54 40.18 13.82
C LYS A 171 -32.33 39.50 12.72
N ARG A 172 -32.10 38.19 12.53
CA ARG A 172 -32.77 37.36 11.50
C ARG A 172 -32.65 37.94 10.08
N GLY A 173 -31.48 38.48 9.71
CA GLY A 173 -31.21 39.02 8.36
C GLY A 173 -31.69 40.45 8.13
N VAL A 174 -32.47 41.03 9.06
CA VAL A 174 -32.85 42.45 8.99
C VAL A 174 -31.85 43.27 9.79
N THR A 175 -31.19 44.21 9.13
CA THR A 175 -30.32 45.21 9.76
C THR A 175 -31.16 46.39 10.17
N GLU A 176 -31.09 46.76 11.44
CA GLU A 176 -31.76 47.94 11.99
C GLU A 176 -30.75 49.07 12.12
N ASP A 177 -30.75 50.02 11.18
CA ASP A 177 -29.97 51.25 11.25
C ASP A 177 -30.61 52.20 12.29
N PRO A 178 -29.95 52.48 13.43
CA PRO A 178 -30.49 53.32 14.48
C PRO A 178 -30.57 54.79 14.07
N THR A 179 -29.77 55.22 13.09
CA THR A 179 -29.80 56.58 12.54
C THR A 179 -31.09 56.80 11.76
N PHE A 180 -31.41 55.95 10.78
CA PHE A 180 -32.65 56.08 10.00
C PHE A 180 -33.90 55.73 10.80
N LYS A 181 -33.84 54.76 11.72
CA LYS A 181 -35.03 54.29 12.45
C LYS A 181 -35.37 55.09 13.70
N PHE A 182 -34.40 55.74 14.36
CA PHE A 182 -34.67 56.48 15.62
C PHE A 182 -34.13 57.92 15.62
N GLN A 183 -32.87 58.12 15.20
CA GLN A 183 -32.24 59.45 15.24
C GLN A 183 -32.95 60.46 14.33
N ILE A 184 -33.16 60.09 13.06
CA ILE A 184 -33.79 60.93 12.06
C ILE A 184 -35.26 61.27 12.41
N PRO A 185 -36.13 60.30 12.77
CA PRO A 185 -37.49 60.60 13.23
C PRO A 185 -37.53 61.59 14.40
N LEU A 186 -36.66 61.39 15.39
CA LEU A 186 -36.61 62.23 16.57
C LEU A 186 -36.07 63.63 16.26
N GLN A 187 -35.10 63.73 15.35
CA GLN A 187 -34.57 64.99 14.85
C GLN A 187 -35.64 65.80 14.12
N ILE A 188 -36.34 65.18 13.17
CA ILE A 188 -37.42 65.84 12.41
C ILE A 188 -38.53 66.30 13.35
N ALA A 189 -38.91 65.47 14.33
CA ALA A 189 -39.94 65.83 15.30
C ALA A 189 -39.50 67.01 16.18
N ALA A 190 -38.24 67.04 16.64
CA ALA A 190 -37.70 68.14 17.42
C ALA A 190 -37.65 69.44 16.60
N GLU A 191 -37.10 69.40 15.38
CA GLU A 191 -37.01 70.55 14.48
C GLU A 191 -38.39 71.11 14.14
N ARG A 192 -39.35 70.24 13.80
CA ARG A 192 -40.73 70.62 13.50
C ARG A 192 -41.39 71.37 14.65
N GLU A 193 -41.28 70.85 15.88
CA GLU A 193 -41.96 71.45 17.04
C GLU A 193 -41.22 72.69 17.56
N ILE A 194 -39.89 72.75 17.44
CA ILE A 194 -39.12 73.99 17.65
C ILE A 194 -39.59 75.05 16.65
N ALA A 195 -39.70 74.72 15.36
CA ALA A 195 -40.15 75.64 14.32
C ALA A 195 -41.58 76.13 14.58
N ARG A 196 -42.52 75.24 14.88
CA ARG A 196 -43.91 75.60 15.25
C ARG A 196 -43.98 76.53 16.45
N ASN A 197 -43.17 76.26 17.47
CA ASN A 197 -43.12 77.08 18.67
C ASN A 197 -42.49 78.46 18.42
N LEU A 198 -41.47 78.57 17.56
CA LEU A 198 -40.86 79.85 17.18
C LEU A 198 -41.73 80.69 16.23
N ILE A 199 -42.44 80.03 15.31
CA ILE A 199 -43.34 80.67 14.32
C ILE A 199 -44.68 81.07 14.97
N GLY A 200 -45.12 80.34 16.00
CA GLY A 200 -46.39 80.57 16.68
C GLY A 200 -47.62 79.96 15.99
N ASP A 201 -47.43 79.16 14.92
CA ASP A 201 -48.49 78.41 14.24
C ASP A 201 -48.35 76.90 14.51
N PRO A 202 -49.27 76.28 15.28
CA PRO A 202 -49.21 74.84 15.58
C PRO A 202 -49.51 73.95 14.38
N LYS A 203 -50.08 74.49 13.28
CA LYS A 203 -50.43 73.74 12.07
C LYS A 203 -49.44 73.92 10.92
N PHE A 204 -48.30 74.59 11.16
CA PHE A 204 -47.26 74.78 10.14
C PHE A 204 -46.90 73.43 9.46
N PRO A 205 -47.03 73.33 8.12
CA PRO A 205 -46.71 72.11 7.38
C PRO A 205 -45.19 71.93 7.35
N TRP A 206 -44.72 70.74 7.73
CA TRP A 206 -43.30 70.41 7.82
C TRP A 206 -43.08 69.01 7.30
N ASP A 207 -42.86 68.89 5.99
CA ASP A 207 -42.70 67.62 5.29
C ASP A 207 -41.23 67.42 4.88
N VAL A 208 -40.66 66.28 5.29
CA VAL A 208 -39.29 65.89 4.99
C VAL A 208 -39.31 64.49 4.37
N SER A 209 -38.56 64.29 3.29
CA SER A 209 -38.46 62.99 2.61
C SER A 209 -37.01 62.61 2.31
N PHE A 210 -36.68 61.32 2.41
CA PHE A 210 -35.37 60.78 2.09
C PHE A 210 -35.45 59.90 0.84
N LYS A 211 -34.49 60.01 -0.07
CA LYS A 211 -34.40 59.14 -1.27
C LYS A 211 -32.96 58.63 -1.40
N GLU A 212 -32.81 57.31 -1.55
CA GLU A 212 -31.52 56.67 -1.82
C GLU A 212 -30.99 57.08 -3.21
N PHE A 213 -29.68 57.00 -3.44
CA PHE A 213 -29.14 57.24 -4.78
C PHE A 213 -29.30 55.98 -5.66
N PRO A 214 -29.56 56.11 -6.98
CA PRO A 214 -29.47 54.98 -7.89
C PRO A 214 -28.04 54.41 -7.90
N HIS A 215 -27.91 53.09 -7.77
CA HIS A 215 -26.61 52.43 -7.78
C HIS A 215 -26.68 51.02 -8.41
N PRO A 216 -25.58 50.54 -9.02
CA PRO A 216 -25.45 49.15 -9.40
C PRO A 216 -25.34 48.24 -8.16
N PRO A 217 -25.56 46.92 -8.28
CA PRO A 217 -25.29 46.00 -7.18
C PRO A 217 -23.81 46.09 -6.81
N GLY A 218 -23.52 46.27 -5.52
CA GLY A 218 -22.16 46.30 -5.02
C GLY A 218 -21.56 44.91 -4.88
N GLU A 219 -20.23 44.83 -4.76
CA GLU A 219 -19.52 43.57 -4.56
C GLU A 219 -19.78 43.04 -3.14
N ILE A 220 -20.66 42.04 -3.03
CA ILE A 220 -20.86 41.28 -1.80
C ILE A 220 -19.89 40.10 -1.82
N PHE A 221 -19.33 39.76 -0.66
CA PHE A 221 -18.48 38.59 -0.52
C PHE A 221 -19.26 37.34 -0.93
N ASN A 222 -18.93 36.79 -2.11
CA ASN A 222 -19.69 35.73 -2.73
C ASN A 222 -19.26 34.38 -2.11
N GLU A 223 -19.88 34.00 -0.99
CA GLU A 223 -19.58 32.75 -0.25
C GLU A 223 -19.69 31.50 -1.15
N VAL A 224 -20.51 31.59 -2.21
CA VAL A 224 -20.68 30.58 -3.25
C VAL A 224 -19.38 30.34 -4.03
N THR A 225 -18.63 31.39 -4.37
CA THR A 225 -17.40 31.28 -5.17
C THR A 225 -16.28 30.55 -4.42
N LEU A 226 -16.08 30.89 -3.15
CA LEU A 226 -15.06 30.24 -2.31
C LEU A 226 -15.42 28.77 -2.07
N SER A 227 -16.68 28.49 -1.75
CA SER A 227 -17.20 27.14 -1.53
C SER A 227 -17.15 26.28 -2.81
N ALA A 228 -17.43 26.87 -3.98
CA ALA A 228 -17.41 26.19 -5.27
C ALA A 228 -16.05 25.57 -5.60
N MET A 229 -14.97 26.31 -5.39
CA MET A 229 -13.62 25.80 -5.69
C MET A 229 -13.24 24.63 -4.78
N VAL A 230 -13.58 24.68 -3.48
CA VAL A 230 -13.34 23.59 -2.52
C VAL A 230 -14.10 22.34 -2.93
N PHE A 231 -15.39 22.48 -3.25
CA PHE A 231 -16.24 21.34 -3.59
C PHE A 231 -15.88 20.74 -4.94
N PHE A 232 -15.50 21.54 -5.95
CA PHE A 232 -14.98 21.00 -7.22
C PHE A 232 -13.64 20.28 -7.04
N MET A 233 -12.77 20.77 -6.15
CA MET A 233 -11.56 20.04 -5.77
C MET A 233 -11.90 18.73 -5.06
N ALA A 234 -12.88 18.73 -4.15
CA ALA A 234 -13.33 17.52 -3.46
C ALA A 234 -13.84 16.46 -4.45
N VAL A 235 -14.68 16.85 -5.42
CA VAL A 235 -15.19 15.95 -6.49
C VAL A 235 -14.05 15.18 -7.16
N ALA A 236 -12.97 15.86 -7.52
CA ALA A 236 -11.84 15.23 -8.19
C ALA A 236 -11.00 14.34 -7.28
N ILE A 237 -10.83 14.71 -6.00
CA ILE A 237 -10.06 13.90 -5.05
C ILE A 237 -10.77 12.60 -4.71
N PHE A 238 -12.11 12.61 -4.59
CA PHE A 238 -12.87 11.38 -4.38
C PHE A 238 -12.65 10.38 -5.53
N GLY A 239 -12.68 10.86 -6.79
CA GLY A 239 -12.35 10.03 -7.95
C GLY A 239 -10.93 9.46 -7.86
N PHE A 240 -9.95 10.34 -7.62
CA PHE A 240 -8.54 9.98 -7.48
C PHE A 240 -8.27 8.88 -6.43
N VAL A 241 -8.91 8.96 -5.25
CA VAL A 241 -8.71 8.00 -4.14
C VAL A 241 -9.05 6.58 -4.58
N PHE A 242 -10.21 6.39 -5.22
CA PHE A 242 -10.66 5.06 -5.63
C PHE A 242 -9.77 4.47 -6.73
N GLN A 243 -9.35 5.30 -7.69
CA GLN A 243 -8.50 4.88 -8.80
C GLN A 243 -7.12 4.43 -8.33
N VAL A 244 -6.46 5.23 -7.48
CA VAL A 244 -5.14 4.92 -6.93
C VAL A 244 -5.20 3.73 -5.97
N SER A 245 -6.27 3.62 -5.18
CA SER A 245 -6.49 2.47 -4.28
C SER A 245 -6.65 1.15 -5.05
N ALA A 246 -7.40 1.15 -6.16
CA ALA A 246 -7.57 -0.05 -6.99
C ALA A 246 -6.23 -0.53 -7.59
N LEU A 247 -5.40 0.39 -8.08
CA LEU A 247 -4.05 0.08 -8.59
C LEU A 247 -3.15 -0.48 -7.49
N ILE A 248 -3.11 0.15 -6.31
CA ILE A 248 -2.26 -0.30 -5.21
C ILE A 248 -2.74 -1.63 -4.64
N THR A 249 -4.05 -1.90 -4.62
CA THR A 249 -4.56 -3.21 -4.22
C THR A 249 -4.04 -4.32 -5.14
N GLU A 250 -3.98 -4.10 -6.46
CA GLU A 250 -3.42 -5.08 -7.40
C GLU A 250 -1.89 -5.26 -7.22
N LYS A 251 -1.19 -4.19 -6.83
CA LYS A 251 0.24 -4.22 -6.46
C LYS A 251 0.49 -4.95 -5.13
N GLU A 252 -0.34 -4.70 -4.12
CA GLU A 252 -0.29 -5.30 -2.78
C GLU A 252 -0.49 -6.81 -2.86
N LEU A 253 -1.46 -7.26 -3.67
CA LEU A 253 -1.71 -8.67 -3.96
C LEU A 253 -0.68 -9.29 -4.93
N LYS A 254 0.31 -8.53 -5.41
CA LYS A 254 1.36 -8.95 -6.35
C LYS A 254 0.82 -9.58 -7.65
N LEU A 255 -0.42 -9.27 -8.04
CA LEU A 255 -1.08 -9.88 -9.19
C LEU A 255 -0.38 -9.52 -10.50
N ARG A 256 0.14 -8.28 -10.63
CA ARG A 256 0.95 -7.87 -11.80
C ARG A 256 2.17 -8.77 -11.99
N GLN A 257 2.85 -9.13 -10.91
CA GLN A 257 4.04 -9.99 -10.98
C GLN A 257 3.67 -11.40 -11.42
N ALA A 258 2.59 -11.95 -10.84
CA ALA A 258 2.08 -13.25 -11.22
C ALA A 258 1.66 -13.31 -12.71
N MET A 259 0.96 -12.29 -13.21
CA MET A 259 0.63 -12.20 -14.63
C MET A 259 1.88 -12.08 -15.51
N THR A 260 2.89 -11.34 -15.06
CA THR A 260 4.17 -11.21 -15.77
C THR A 260 4.90 -12.55 -15.88
N MET A 261 4.90 -13.36 -14.81
CA MET A 261 5.45 -14.73 -14.83
C MET A 261 4.72 -15.64 -15.83
N MET A 262 3.42 -15.42 -16.04
CA MET A 262 2.61 -16.16 -17.02
C MET A 262 2.79 -15.67 -18.47
N GLY A 263 3.59 -14.62 -18.71
CA GLY A 263 3.85 -14.09 -20.04
C GLY A 263 2.99 -12.88 -20.44
N LEU A 264 2.44 -12.12 -19.49
CA LEU A 264 1.75 -10.86 -19.78
C LEU A 264 2.73 -9.81 -20.33
N PHE A 265 2.34 -9.13 -21.41
CA PHE A 265 3.03 -7.93 -21.88
C PHE A 265 2.75 -6.73 -20.96
N ASP A 266 3.81 -6.06 -20.49
CA ASP A 266 3.68 -4.82 -19.70
C ASP A 266 2.86 -3.75 -20.45
N THR A 267 2.97 -3.69 -21.78
CA THR A 267 2.21 -2.75 -22.61
C THR A 267 0.70 -3.01 -22.59
N ALA A 268 0.27 -4.27 -22.64
CA ALA A 268 -1.15 -4.64 -22.55
C ALA A 268 -1.75 -4.27 -21.19
N TYR A 269 -0.95 -4.43 -20.11
CA TYR A 269 -1.35 -4.04 -18.75
C TYR A 269 -1.63 -2.54 -18.64
N TRP A 270 -0.66 -1.70 -19.02
CA TRP A 270 -0.80 -0.25 -18.91
C TRP A 270 -1.85 0.31 -19.85
N LEU A 271 -1.95 -0.21 -21.08
CA LEU A 271 -2.99 0.21 -22.03
C LEU A 271 -4.38 -0.09 -21.48
N SER A 272 -4.60 -1.25 -20.86
CA SER A 272 -5.88 -1.60 -20.25
C SER A 272 -6.27 -0.68 -19.09
N TRP A 273 -5.31 -0.28 -18.26
CA TRP A 273 -5.54 0.66 -17.16
C TRP A 273 -5.81 2.07 -17.66
N ILE A 274 -4.98 2.61 -18.55
CA ILE A 274 -5.14 3.96 -19.10
C ILE A 274 -6.47 4.11 -19.83
N THR A 275 -6.87 3.12 -20.63
CA THR A 275 -8.15 3.14 -21.35
C THR A 275 -9.36 3.07 -20.41
N TRP A 276 -9.31 2.22 -19.40
CA TRP A 276 -10.39 2.11 -18.41
C TRP A 276 -10.54 3.38 -17.58
N GLU A 277 -9.43 3.92 -17.05
CA GLU A 277 -9.45 5.14 -16.25
C GLU A 277 -9.84 6.36 -17.08
N GLY A 278 -9.36 6.45 -18.33
CA GLY A 278 -9.78 7.50 -19.26
C GLY A 278 -11.29 7.51 -19.53
N LEU A 279 -11.91 6.34 -19.65
CA LEU A 279 -13.37 6.22 -19.79
C LEU A 279 -14.12 6.68 -18.54
N LEU A 280 -13.68 6.27 -17.35
CA LEU A 280 -14.31 6.71 -16.10
C LEU A 280 -14.20 8.23 -15.90
N ILE A 281 -13.05 8.82 -16.23
CA ILE A 281 -12.83 10.28 -16.20
C ILE A 281 -13.75 10.99 -17.21
N PHE A 282 -13.89 10.46 -18.42
CA PHE A 282 -14.79 11.01 -19.43
C PHE A 282 -16.23 11.08 -18.92
N PHE A 283 -16.74 10.01 -18.33
CA PHE A 283 -18.10 10.00 -17.75
C PHE A 283 -18.22 10.90 -16.51
N SER A 284 -17.25 10.88 -15.59
CA SER A 284 -17.26 11.71 -14.38
C SER A 284 -17.25 13.21 -14.69
N SER A 285 -16.39 13.65 -15.62
CA SER A 285 -16.32 15.04 -16.07
C SER A 285 -17.60 15.49 -16.79
N THR A 286 -18.17 14.62 -17.64
CA THR A 286 -19.46 14.88 -18.31
C THR A 286 -20.59 15.03 -17.29
N LEU A 287 -20.69 14.13 -16.32
CA LEU A 287 -21.70 14.20 -15.26
C LEU A 287 -21.55 15.46 -14.40
N THR A 288 -20.33 15.89 -14.10
CA THR A 288 -20.06 17.13 -13.36
C THR A 288 -20.65 18.35 -14.07
N VAL A 289 -20.49 18.44 -15.39
CA VAL A 289 -21.06 19.52 -16.20
C VAL A 289 -22.59 19.42 -16.27
N ILE A 290 -23.14 18.23 -16.49
CA ILE A 290 -24.60 18.00 -16.55
C ILE A 290 -25.27 18.40 -15.24
N PHE A 291 -24.75 17.96 -14.09
CA PHE A 291 -25.29 18.32 -12.78
C PHE A 291 -25.17 19.82 -12.53
N GLY A 292 -24.06 20.44 -12.91
CA GLY A 292 -23.88 21.89 -12.86
C GLY A 292 -24.96 22.66 -13.63
N MET A 293 -25.29 22.20 -14.84
CA MET A 293 -26.37 22.78 -15.66
C MET A 293 -27.76 22.49 -15.10
N MET A 294 -27.98 21.29 -14.55
CA MET A 294 -29.26 20.87 -13.95
C MET A 294 -29.65 21.77 -12.77
N PHE A 295 -28.69 22.17 -11.93
CA PHE A 295 -28.90 23.09 -10.81
C PHE A 295 -28.86 24.58 -11.19
N GLN A 296 -28.84 24.92 -12.49
CA GLN A 296 -28.94 26.29 -13.02
C GLN A 296 -27.86 27.26 -12.47
N PHE A 297 -26.61 26.81 -12.40
CA PHE A 297 -25.49 27.69 -12.05
C PHE A 297 -25.04 28.51 -13.27
N ASP A 298 -24.97 29.84 -13.14
CA ASP A 298 -24.47 30.75 -14.18
C ASP A 298 -23.08 30.37 -14.70
N PHE A 299 -22.22 29.86 -13.82
CA PHE A 299 -20.91 29.30 -14.14
C PHE A 299 -20.97 28.27 -15.29
N PHE A 300 -21.96 27.36 -15.27
CA PHE A 300 -22.10 26.31 -16.29
C PHE A 300 -22.98 26.73 -17.46
N LEU A 301 -23.95 27.62 -17.25
CA LEU A 301 -24.90 28.04 -18.28
C LEU A 301 -24.30 29.07 -19.25
N ARG A 302 -23.44 29.98 -18.75
CA ARG A 302 -22.90 31.08 -19.55
C ARG A 302 -21.58 30.73 -20.23
N ASN A 303 -20.76 29.89 -19.59
CA ASN A 303 -19.53 29.40 -20.22
C ASN A 303 -19.86 28.30 -21.23
N ASN A 304 -19.07 28.19 -22.29
CA ASN A 304 -19.26 27.12 -23.25
C ASN A 304 -19.03 25.73 -22.61
N VAL A 305 -19.98 24.82 -22.83
CA VAL A 305 -19.96 23.45 -22.26
C VAL A 305 -18.65 22.71 -22.50
N LEU A 306 -18.06 22.84 -23.70
CA LEU A 306 -16.81 22.18 -24.06
C LEU A 306 -15.62 22.75 -23.27
N VAL A 307 -15.60 24.06 -23.01
CA VAL A 307 -14.54 24.73 -22.22
C VAL A 307 -14.55 24.21 -20.78
N VAL A 308 -15.73 24.13 -20.16
CA VAL A 308 -15.87 23.64 -18.79
C VAL A 308 -15.57 22.15 -18.70
N PHE A 309 -16.09 21.34 -19.64
CA PHE A 309 -15.80 19.91 -19.72
C PHE A 309 -14.30 19.63 -19.84
N LEU A 310 -13.61 20.33 -20.74
CA LEU A 310 -12.20 20.10 -21.02
C LEU A 310 -11.31 20.47 -19.83
N LEU A 311 -11.70 21.48 -19.02
CA LEU A 311 -11.02 21.80 -17.76
C LEU A 311 -11.07 20.61 -16.78
N PHE A 312 -12.27 20.11 -16.48
CA PHE A 312 -12.43 18.99 -15.54
C PHE A 312 -11.81 17.69 -16.07
N PHE A 313 -11.97 17.42 -17.36
CA PHE A 313 -11.41 16.23 -18.01
C PHE A 313 -9.88 16.20 -17.95
N LEU A 314 -9.21 17.29 -18.39
CA LEU A 314 -7.74 17.36 -18.37
C LEU A 314 -7.19 17.38 -16.94
N PHE A 315 -7.88 18.03 -16.01
CA PHE A 315 -7.49 18.03 -14.61
C PHE A 315 -7.55 16.64 -13.99
N GLN A 316 -8.66 15.92 -14.14
CA GLN A 316 -8.80 14.55 -13.63
C GLN A 316 -7.78 13.60 -14.27
N LEU A 317 -7.51 13.75 -15.57
CA LEU A 317 -6.47 12.99 -16.28
C LEU A 317 -5.06 13.26 -15.72
N THR A 318 -4.75 14.52 -15.39
CA THR A 318 -3.48 14.90 -14.73
C THR A 318 -3.39 14.32 -13.32
N MET A 319 -4.49 14.34 -12.56
CA MET A 319 -4.56 13.72 -11.22
C MET A 319 -4.29 12.21 -11.25
N VAL A 320 -4.77 11.50 -12.27
CA VAL A 320 -4.46 10.07 -12.44
C VAL A 320 -2.97 9.83 -12.69
N ALA A 321 -2.33 10.62 -13.57
CA ALA A 321 -0.89 10.51 -13.79
C ALA A 321 -0.08 10.80 -12.51
N PHE A 322 -0.49 11.82 -11.76
CA PHE A 322 0.08 12.11 -10.44
C PHE A 322 -0.13 10.95 -9.45
N GLY A 323 -1.29 10.30 -9.50
CA GLY A 323 -1.62 9.12 -8.71
C GLY A 323 -0.77 7.90 -9.05
N TYR A 324 -0.50 7.65 -10.32
CA TYR A 324 0.42 6.60 -10.76
C TYR A 324 1.83 6.84 -10.26
N TRP A 325 2.32 8.09 -10.32
CA TRP A 325 3.60 8.45 -9.73
C TRP A 325 3.61 8.18 -8.22
N LEU A 326 2.59 8.62 -7.50
CA LEU A 326 2.47 8.40 -6.06
C LEU A 326 2.40 6.91 -5.70
N SER A 327 1.73 6.10 -6.51
CA SER A 327 1.58 4.65 -6.30
C SER A 327 2.92 3.90 -6.31
N THR A 328 3.98 4.48 -6.89
CA THR A 328 5.32 3.87 -6.87
C THR A 328 5.89 3.81 -5.45
N PHE A 329 5.58 4.80 -4.59
CA PHE A 329 6.05 4.90 -3.21
C PHE A 329 5.12 4.23 -2.20
N LEU A 330 3.84 4.05 -2.55
CA LEU A 330 2.85 3.41 -1.68
C LEU A 330 2.90 1.89 -1.85
N THR A 331 2.86 1.18 -0.71
CA THR A 331 2.85 -0.29 -0.66
C THR A 331 1.51 -0.86 -0.19
N LYS A 332 0.73 -0.09 0.58
CA LYS A 332 -0.56 -0.50 1.13
C LYS A 332 -1.69 0.39 0.61
N ALA A 333 -2.81 -0.20 0.23
CA ALA A 333 -3.97 0.55 -0.29
C ALA A 333 -4.61 1.46 0.78
N ALA A 334 -4.60 1.04 2.04
CA ALA A 334 -5.13 1.82 3.16
C ALA A 334 -4.40 3.16 3.38
N SER A 335 -3.15 3.30 2.93
CA SER A 335 -2.39 4.55 3.05
C SER A 335 -2.84 5.62 2.05
N VAL A 336 -3.57 5.24 0.98
CA VAL A 336 -4.00 6.16 -0.08
C VAL A 336 -4.95 7.22 0.44
N THR A 337 -5.88 6.85 1.32
CA THR A 337 -6.87 7.78 1.91
C THR A 337 -6.18 8.87 2.72
N ASN A 338 -5.21 8.50 3.55
CA ASN A 338 -4.43 9.45 4.35
C ASN A 338 -3.63 10.40 3.47
N VAL A 339 -2.98 9.90 2.41
CA VAL A 339 -2.21 10.74 1.50
C VAL A 339 -3.13 11.67 0.69
N ALA A 340 -4.29 11.17 0.24
CA ALA A 340 -5.28 11.99 -0.43
C ALA A 340 -5.83 13.12 0.46
N PHE A 341 -6.02 12.85 1.76
CA PHE A 341 -6.41 13.87 2.74
C PHE A 341 -5.33 14.95 2.89
N VAL A 342 -4.04 14.57 2.93
CA VAL A 342 -2.93 15.53 2.93
C VAL A 342 -2.91 16.35 1.64
N ILE A 343 -3.10 15.71 0.47
CA ILE A 343 -3.19 16.41 -0.82
C ILE A 343 -4.36 17.41 -0.81
N PHE A 344 -5.50 17.06 -0.22
CA PHE A 344 -6.63 17.96 -0.09
C PHE A 344 -6.32 19.17 0.80
N ILE A 345 -5.69 18.97 1.97
CA ILE A 345 -5.31 20.07 2.88
C ILE A 345 -4.31 21.01 2.18
N VAL A 346 -3.26 20.45 1.55
CA VAL A 346 -2.27 21.25 0.82
C VAL A 346 -2.93 21.97 -0.36
N GLY A 347 -3.82 21.29 -1.10
CA GLY A 347 -4.67 21.86 -2.14
C GLY A 347 -5.51 23.03 -1.63
N PHE A 348 -6.13 22.89 -0.47
CA PHE A 348 -6.95 23.94 0.13
C PHE A 348 -6.12 25.16 0.53
N ILE A 349 -4.97 24.96 1.19
CA ILE A 349 -4.07 26.06 1.58
C ILE A 349 -3.54 26.81 0.36
N THR A 350 -3.11 26.07 -0.66
CA THR A 350 -2.57 26.65 -1.91
C THR A 350 -3.64 27.35 -2.74
N MET A 351 -4.88 26.85 -2.71
CA MET A 351 -6.05 27.48 -3.31
C MET A 351 -6.36 28.84 -2.66
N ILE A 352 -6.41 28.89 -1.32
CA ILE A 352 -6.60 30.15 -0.56
C ILE A 352 -5.51 31.16 -0.92
N GLY A 353 -4.24 30.74 -0.94
CA GLY A 353 -3.13 31.62 -1.32
C GLY A 353 -3.26 32.16 -2.75
N SER A 354 -3.72 31.32 -3.68
CA SER A 354 -3.93 31.73 -5.07
C SER A 354 -5.10 32.70 -5.24
N GLN A 355 -6.13 32.61 -4.41
CA GLN A 355 -7.32 33.46 -4.48
C GLN A 355 -7.16 34.78 -3.72
N LEU A 356 -6.69 34.74 -2.47
CA LEU A 356 -6.61 35.94 -1.63
C LEU A 356 -5.40 36.82 -1.98
N ALA A 357 -4.28 36.22 -2.38
CA ALA A 357 -3.03 36.95 -2.62
C ALA A 357 -2.66 37.08 -4.10
N ASN A 358 -3.49 36.61 -5.05
CA ASN A 358 -3.17 36.49 -6.48
C ASN A 358 -1.79 35.86 -6.75
N TYR A 359 -1.34 35.00 -5.83
CA TYR A 359 -0.03 34.37 -5.84
C TYR A 359 -0.08 33.04 -6.61
N PRO A 360 0.86 32.74 -7.53
CA PRO A 360 1.85 33.58 -8.18
C PRO A 360 1.42 34.03 -9.59
N TYR A 361 0.12 33.99 -9.91
CA TYR A 361 -0.39 34.24 -11.26
C TYR A 361 -0.54 35.74 -11.62
N SER A 362 -0.11 36.64 -10.74
CA SER A 362 -0.01 38.06 -11.04
C SER A 362 1.25 38.40 -11.86
N ALA A 363 1.24 39.57 -12.51
CA ALA A 363 2.36 40.08 -13.30
C ALA A 363 3.67 40.23 -12.50
N ALA A 364 3.59 40.26 -11.17
CA ALA A 364 4.74 40.43 -10.28
C ALA A 364 5.71 39.23 -10.24
N TYR A 365 5.26 38.04 -10.65
CA TYR A 365 6.06 36.81 -10.56
C TYR A 365 6.59 36.34 -11.92
N SER A 366 7.75 35.68 -11.92
CA SER A 366 8.36 35.16 -13.15
C SER A 366 7.60 33.94 -13.72
N ASN A 367 7.70 33.74 -15.03
CA ASN A 367 7.09 32.57 -15.70
C ASN A 367 7.58 31.23 -15.12
N GLY A 368 8.85 31.14 -14.73
CA GLY A 368 9.41 29.93 -14.12
C GLY A 368 8.75 29.58 -12.78
N HIS A 369 8.50 30.59 -11.94
CA HIS A 369 7.84 30.40 -10.66
C HIS A 369 6.38 29.95 -10.82
N ARG A 370 5.66 30.51 -11.82
CA ARG A 370 4.29 30.09 -12.17
C ARG A 370 4.26 28.63 -12.59
N VAL A 371 5.13 28.22 -13.51
CA VAL A 371 5.20 26.83 -14.00
C VAL A 371 5.51 25.86 -12.85
N TYR A 372 6.46 26.20 -11.98
CA TYR A 372 6.80 25.38 -10.81
C TYR A 372 5.61 25.21 -9.86
N TRP A 373 4.91 26.30 -9.54
CA TRP A 373 3.72 26.28 -8.69
C TRP A 373 2.59 25.45 -9.32
N SER A 374 2.44 25.53 -10.63
CA SER A 374 1.46 24.77 -11.41
C SER A 374 1.79 23.28 -11.58
N LEU A 375 2.98 22.80 -11.19
CA LEU A 375 3.29 21.36 -11.21
C LEU A 375 2.37 20.57 -10.25
N PHE A 376 1.90 21.21 -9.19
CA PHE A 376 0.90 20.64 -8.30
C PHE A 376 -0.50 20.78 -8.92
N PRO A 377 -1.13 19.68 -9.37
CA PRO A 377 -2.33 19.77 -10.22
C PRO A 377 -3.51 20.58 -9.64
N PRO A 378 -3.81 20.54 -8.32
CA PRO A 378 -4.88 21.36 -7.75
C PRO A 378 -4.74 22.86 -8.01
N ASN A 379 -3.51 23.38 -8.10
CA ASN A 379 -3.26 24.79 -8.39
C ASN A 379 -3.72 25.21 -9.80
N LEU A 380 -3.67 24.28 -10.75
CA LEU A 380 -4.15 24.51 -12.13
C LEU A 380 -5.67 24.51 -12.21
N LEU A 381 -6.34 23.67 -11.41
CA LEU A 381 -7.80 23.71 -11.31
C LEU A 381 -8.24 25.06 -10.74
N THR A 382 -7.61 25.53 -9.66
CA THR A 382 -7.96 26.81 -9.02
C THR A 382 -7.92 27.98 -9.99
N ILE A 383 -6.84 28.16 -10.74
CA ILE A 383 -6.73 29.26 -11.70
C ILE A 383 -7.74 29.12 -12.86
N GLY A 384 -8.01 27.89 -13.33
CA GLY A 384 -9.04 27.66 -14.35
C GLY A 384 -10.45 27.99 -13.87
N LEU A 385 -10.78 27.63 -12.62
CA LEU A 385 -12.06 27.97 -11.99
C LEU A 385 -12.17 29.49 -11.76
N GLN A 386 -11.11 30.14 -11.30
CA GLN A 386 -11.08 31.60 -11.11
C GLN A 386 -11.37 32.35 -12.41
N LEU A 387 -10.72 31.98 -13.52
CA LEU A 387 -10.94 32.61 -14.83
C LEU A 387 -12.38 32.43 -15.32
N LEU A 388 -12.96 31.23 -15.14
CA LEU A 388 -14.35 30.96 -15.51
C LEU A 388 -15.35 31.69 -14.61
N THR A 389 -15.09 31.81 -13.32
CA THR A 389 -15.95 32.54 -12.39
C THR A 389 -15.91 34.04 -12.68
N LYS A 390 -14.71 34.63 -12.87
CA LYS A 390 -14.53 36.03 -13.28
C LYS A 390 -15.30 36.36 -14.56
N ALA A 391 -15.41 35.41 -15.48
CA ALA A 391 -16.17 35.56 -16.72
C ALA A 391 -17.70 35.60 -16.54
N THR A 392 -18.19 35.27 -15.34
CA THR A 392 -19.62 35.15 -15.01
C THR A 392 -20.02 35.96 -13.79
N GLU A 393 -19.17 36.88 -13.32
CA GLU A 393 -19.42 37.68 -12.12
C GLU A 393 -20.65 38.58 -12.26
N SER A 394 -20.87 39.19 -13.43
CA SER A 394 -22.01 40.06 -13.68
C SER A 394 -23.07 39.39 -14.57
N PRO A 395 -24.36 39.64 -14.36
CA PRO A 395 -25.43 39.11 -15.20
C PRO A 395 -25.38 39.53 -16.67
N LYS A 396 -24.53 40.50 -17.03
CA LYS A 396 -24.30 40.98 -18.41
C LYS A 396 -23.05 40.37 -19.04
N ASP A 397 -22.24 39.62 -18.30
CA ASP A 397 -21.00 39.05 -18.83
C ASP A 397 -21.32 37.85 -19.75
N PRO A 398 -20.73 37.78 -20.96
CA PRO A 398 -21.03 36.76 -21.97
C PRO A 398 -20.35 35.41 -21.72
N GLY A 399 -19.56 35.26 -20.64
CA GLY A 399 -18.78 34.05 -20.37
C GLY A 399 -17.62 33.82 -21.34
N ILE A 400 -16.92 32.69 -21.16
CA ILE A 400 -15.84 32.26 -22.05
C ILE A 400 -16.39 31.31 -23.12
N SER A 401 -16.28 31.72 -24.39
CA SER A 401 -16.60 30.90 -25.55
C SER A 401 -15.38 30.14 -26.06
N TRP A 402 -15.58 29.11 -26.89
CA TRP A 402 -14.45 28.40 -27.51
C TRP A 402 -13.53 29.36 -28.30
N SER A 403 -14.10 30.33 -29.02
CA SER A 403 -13.32 31.28 -29.83
C SER A 403 -12.56 32.31 -28.98
N THR A 404 -13.06 32.66 -27.80
CA THR A 404 -12.49 33.68 -26.92
C THR A 404 -11.55 33.14 -25.84
N ARG A 405 -11.38 31.81 -25.73
CA ARG A 405 -10.55 31.15 -24.70
C ARG A 405 -9.07 31.57 -24.66
N ALA A 406 -8.54 32.06 -25.77
CA ALA A 406 -7.14 32.49 -25.91
C ALA A 406 -6.98 34.02 -25.77
N LYS A 407 -8.06 34.74 -25.51
CA LYS A 407 -8.06 36.19 -25.30
C LYS A 407 -8.31 36.50 -23.83
N CYS A 408 -7.83 37.65 -23.39
CA CYS A 408 -8.13 38.17 -22.06
C CYS A 408 -9.59 38.60 -21.93
N LEU A 409 -10.08 38.63 -20.69
CA LEU A 409 -11.43 39.09 -20.39
C LEU A 409 -11.57 40.59 -20.70
N PRO A 410 -12.74 41.07 -21.18
CA PRO A 410 -12.93 42.50 -21.50
C PRO A 410 -12.67 43.46 -20.33
N LYS A 411 -12.86 42.99 -19.09
CA LYS A 411 -12.63 43.75 -17.85
C LYS A 411 -11.14 43.85 -17.46
N GLU A 412 -10.29 42.94 -17.94
CA GLU A 412 -8.85 42.87 -17.65
C GLU A 412 -8.07 42.64 -18.97
N PRO A 413 -7.80 43.69 -19.77
CA PRO A 413 -7.16 43.54 -21.09
C PRO A 413 -5.72 43.01 -21.01
N ASP A 414 -5.00 43.29 -19.93
CA ASP A 414 -3.61 42.87 -19.68
C ASP A 414 -3.54 41.63 -18.79
N CYS A 415 -4.32 40.60 -19.12
CA CYS A 415 -4.29 39.35 -18.36
C CYS A 415 -3.00 38.55 -18.61
N VAL A 416 -2.50 37.93 -17.54
CA VAL A 416 -1.21 37.21 -17.54
C VAL A 416 -1.37 35.75 -17.96
N THR A 417 -2.56 35.17 -17.79
CA THR A 417 -2.83 33.75 -18.06
C THR A 417 -4.24 33.61 -18.62
N THR A 418 -4.36 32.94 -19.78
CA THR A 418 -5.65 32.66 -20.43
C THR A 418 -6.10 31.22 -20.17
N MET A 419 -7.36 30.90 -20.46
CA MET A 419 -7.86 29.52 -20.38
C MET A 419 -7.10 28.57 -21.31
N HIS A 420 -6.62 29.06 -22.46
CA HIS A 420 -5.81 28.27 -23.36
C HIS A 420 -4.47 27.87 -22.72
N ASP A 421 -3.82 28.78 -22.00
CA ASP A 421 -2.55 28.52 -21.31
C ASP A 421 -2.73 27.46 -20.21
N VAL A 422 -3.84 27.52 -19.47
CA VAL A 422 -4.20 26.52 -18.46
C VAL A 422 -4.30 25.12 -19.07
N TYR A 423 -4.95 24.98 -20.24
CA TYR A 423 -5.03 23.68 -20.92
C TYR A 423 -3.67 23.16 -21.38
N ILE A 424 -2.82 24.03 -21.95
CA ILE A 424 -1.48 23.66 -22.36
C ILE A 424 -0.67 23.18 -21.15
N LEU A 425 -0.81 23.86 -20.01
CA LEU A 425 -0.09 23.52 -18.79
C LEU A 425 -0.61 22.22 -18.15
N LEU A 426 -1.92 21.96 -18.18
CA LEU A 426 -2.50 20.67 -17.78
C LEU A 426 -1.98 19.51 -18.65
N VAL A 427 -1.92 19.68 -19.97
CA VAL A 427 -1.38 18.64 -20.86
C VAL A 427 0.11 18.40 -20.58
N LYS A 428 0.91 19.47 -20.43
CA LYS A 428 2.33 19.37 -20.11
C LYS A 428 2.57 18.67 -18.76
N THR A 429 1.79 19.02 -17.74
CA THR A 429 1.90 18.40 -16.40
C THR A 429 1.45 16.95 -16.40
N PHE A 430 0.43 16.57 -17.18
CA PHE A 430 0.06 15.16 -17.37
C PHE A 430 1.23 14.33 -17.90
N PHE A 431 1.86 14.75 -19.00
CA PHE A 431 2.99 14.01 -19.57
C PHE A 431 4.19 14.00 -18.63
N PHE A 432 4.46 15.10 -17.92
CA PHE A 432 5.52 15.17 -16.91
C PHE A 432 5.33 14.11 -15.81
N TRP A 433 4.14 14.04 -15.21
CA TRP A 433 3.84 13.06 -14.16
C TRP A 433 3.81 11.63 -14.68
N LEU A 434 3.31 11.40 -15.90
CA LEU A 434 3.28 10.08 -16.53
C LEU A 434 4.71 9.55 -16.79
N VAL A 435 5.60 10.39 -17.33
CA VAL A 435 7.01 10.03 -17.57
C VAL A 435 7.71 9.75 -16.25
N LEU A 436 7.48 10.57 -15.22
CA LEU A 436 8.01 10.31 -13.88
C LEU A 436 7.47 9.01 -13.30
N ALA A 437 6.17 8.71 -13.45
CA ALA A 437 5.58 7.46 -12.97
C ALA A 437 6.26 6.24 -13.61
N ILE A 438 6.43 6.24 -14.95
CA ILE A 438 7.12 5.16 -15.67
C ILE A 438 8.59 5.07 -15.25
N TYR A 439 9.27 6.21 -15.07
CA TYR A 439 10.66 6.24 -14.63
C TYR A 439 10.84 5.64 -13.23
N PHE A 440 10.00 6.04 -12.26
CA PHE A 440 10.08 5.56 -10.89
C PHE A 440 9.58 4.11 -10.72
N ASP A 441 8.57 3.64 -11.47
CA ASP A 441 8.12 2.24 -11.45
C ASP A 441 9.25 1.27 -11.89
N ASN A 442 10.17 1.74 -12.73
CA ASN A 442 11.33 0.97 -13.19
C ASN A 442 12.54 1.02 -12.23
N ILE A 443 12.64 2.07 -11.39
CA ILE A 443 13.82 2.35 -10.55
C ILE A 443 13.60 1.95 -9.09
N ILE A 444 12.41 2.22 -8.56
CA ILE A 444 12.06 1.90 -7.18
C ILE A 444 11.75 0.39 -7.14
N PRO A 445 12.42 -0.37 -6.27
CA PRO A 445 12.17 -1.80 -6.19
C PRO A 445 10.72 -2.04 -5.75
N ASN A 446 9.96 -2.79 -6.56
CA ASN A 446 8.79 -3.49 -6.06
C ASN A 446 9.23 -4.50 -4.99
N ILE A 447 8.32 -4.95 -4.12
CA ILE A 447 8.54 -5.81 -2.93
C ILE A 447 9.39 -7.08 -3.20
N SER A 448 9.58 -7.42 -4.47
CA SER A 448 10.30 -8.59 -4.97
C SER A 448 11.09 -8.29 -6.26
N GLY A 449 11.30 -7.03 -6.64
CA GLY A 449 11.85 -6.65 -7.94
C GLY A 449 13.24 -6.00 -7.89
N VAL A 450 14.07 -6.35 -8.86
CA VAL A 450 15.38 -5.74 -9.04
C VAL A 450 15.31 -4.37 -9.70
N ARG A 451 16.14 -3.46 -9.18
CA ARG A 451 16.39 -2.12 -9.71
C ARG A 451 16.90 -2.20 -11.15
N LYS A 452 16.19 -1.58 -12.09
CA LYS A 452 16.81 -1.18 -13.37
C LYS A 452 17.81 -0.04 -13.09
N SER A 453 18.86 0.06 -13.89
CA SER A 453 19.86 1.14 -13.76
C SER A 453 19.20 2.52 -13.85
N LYS A 454 19.71 3.52 -13.12
CA LYS A 454 19.16 4.90 -13.10
C LYS A 454 19.09 5.53 -14.50
N LEU A 455 19.95 5.10 -15.42
CA LEU A 455 20.03 5.58 -16.80
C LEU A 455 19.61 4.50 -17.81
N TYR A 456 18.63 3.65 -17.47
CA TYR A 456 18.23 2.52 -18.33
C TYR A 456 17.83 2.96 -19.76
N PHE A 457 17.29 4.17 -19.92
CA PHE A 457 16.84 4.73 -21.19
C PHE A 457 17.99 5.18 -22.12
N LEU A 458 19.23 5.28 -21.63
CA LEU A 458 20.38 5.60 -22.48
C LEU A 458 21.02 4.35 -23.11
N TYR A 459 20.60 3.15 -22.71
CA TYR A 459 21.11 1.91 -23.28
C TYR A 459 20.33 1.60 -24.58
N PRO A 460 21.00 1.50 -25.74
CA PRO A 460 20.33 1.21 -27.03
C PRO A 460 19.49 -0.07 -26.98
N GLY A 461 19.90 -1.04 -26.17
CA GLY A 461 19.19 -2.31 -25.96
C GLY A 461 17.82 -2.19 -25.30
N TYR A 462 17.52 -1.08 -24.61
CA TYR A 462 16.20 -0.80 -24.03
C TYR A 462 15.17 -0.44 -25.11
N TRP A 463 15.56 0.42 -26.06
CA TRP A 463 14.67 0.90 -27.12
C TRP A 463 14.52 -0.08 -28.28
N THR A 464 15.57 -0.83 -28.58
CA THR A 464 15.60 -1.73 -29.73
C THR A 464 15.09 -3.13 -29.42
N GLY A 465 14.84 -3.48 -28.16
CA GLY A 465 14.45 -4.83 -27.73
C GLY A 465 15.51 -5.93 -27.97
N ASN A 466 16.54 -5.64 -28.76
CA ASN A 466 17.63 -6.52 -29.16
C ASN A 466 18.86 -6.47 -28.23
N GLY A 467 18.71 -5.87 -27.04
CA GLY A 467 19.77 -5.83 -26.03
C GLY A 467 20.00 -7.19 -25.37
N GLY A 468 20.66 -8.12 -26.05
CA GLY A 468 21.19 -9.37 -25.49
C GLY A 468 22.30 -9.19 -24.44
N SER A 469 22.46 -7.98 -23.87
CA SER A 469 23.40 -7.75 -22.79
C SER A 469 22.79 -8.19 -21.46
N SER A 470 23.43 -9.18 -20.83
CA SER A 470 23.08 -9.70 -19.51
C SER A 470 22.57 -8.63 -18.55
N VAL A 471 21.40 -8.83 -17.95
CA VAL A 471 20.85 -7.95 -16.92
C VAL A 471 21.86 -7.88 -15.75
N LYS A 472 22.69 -6.85 -15.73
CA LYS A 472 23.56 -6.54 -14.58
C LYS A 472 22.72 -5.75 -13.59
N GLU A 473 22.57 -6.28 -12.38
CA GLU A 473 21.98 -5.58 -11.25
C GLU A 473 22.68 -4.22 -11.08
N GLY A 474 21.91 -3.13 -11.01
CA GLY A 474 22.41 -1.76 -11.08
C GLY A 474 23.65 -1.49 -10.22
N GLY A 475 24.80 -1.39 -10.87
CA GLY A 475 26.04 -0.93 -10.27
C GLY A 475 25.96 0.57 -9.99
N ASN A 476 25.95 0.95 -8.71
CA ASN A 476 26.36 2.30 -8.33
C ASN A 476 27.89 2.40 -8.44
N CYS A 477 28.37 3.38 -9.21
CA CYS A 477 29.75 3.87 -9.28
C CYS A 477 30.83 2.84 -9.66
N SER A 478 31.30 2.89 -10.91
CA SER A 478 32.47 2.17 -11.42
C SER A 478 33.79 2.50 -10.69
N ILE A 479 33.82 3.54 -9.86
CA ILE A 479 35.03 4.01 -9.15
C ILE A 479 35.17 3.39 -7.75
N CYS A 480 34.13 2.74 -7.21
CA CYS A 480 34.17 2.16 -5.85
C CYS A 480 33.82 0.67 -5.79
N SER A 481 33.94 -0.04 -6.91
CA SER A 481 33.75 -1.49 -6.96
C SER A 481 35.00 -2.18 -6.41
N GLY A 482 35.08 -2.31 -5.08
CA GLY A 482 35.73 -3.50 -4.54
C GLY A 482 34.98 -4.68 -5.13
N SER A 483 35.66 -5.50 -5.93
CA SER A 483 35.14 -6.77 -6.43
C SER A 483 34.39 -7.48 -5.30
N LEU A 484 33.14 -7.88 -5.55
CA LEU A 484 32.44 -8.79 -4.64
C LEU A 484 33.45 -9.92 -4.31
N PRO A 485 33.70 -10.24 -3.02
CA PRO A 485 34.62 -11.32 -2.70
C PRO A 485 34.16 -12.55 -3.48
N ARG A 486 35.05 -13.08 -4.32
CA ARG A 486 34.80 -14.36 -4.98
C ARG A 486 34.54 -15.33 -3.84
N LEU A 487 33.37 -15.96 -3.81
CA LEU A 487 33.20 -17.11 -2.94
C LEU A 487 34.24 -18.12 -3.40
N ASP A 488 35.14 -18.51 -2.50
CA ASP A 488 36.06 -19.60 -2.78
C ASP A 488 35.21 -20.83 -3.13
N PRO A 489 35.55 -21.55 -4.23
CA PRO A 489 34.86 -22.77 -4.61
C PRO A 489 35.10 -23.82 -3.52
N ILE A 490 34.17 -23.90 -2.58
CA ILE A 490 34.14 -24.96 -1.58
C ILE A 490 33.57 -26.18 -2.30
N THR A 491 34.38 -27.24 -2.36
CA THR A 491 33.98 -28.54 -2.91
C THR A 491 32.76 -29.06 -2.13
N PRO A 492 31.67 -29.48 -2.80
CA PRO A 492 30.57 -30.15 -2.13
C PRO A 492 31.07 -31.35 -1.33
N ASP A 493 30.54 -31.53 -0.12
CA ASP A 493 30.97 -32.60 0.79
C ASP A 493 30.42 -33.97 0.35
N ASP A 494 29.32 -33.99 -0.40
CA ASP A 494 28.63 -35.19 -0.84
C ASP A 494 29.01 -35.62 -2.27
N GLU A 495 29.30 -36.91 -2.45
CA GLU A 495 29.66 -37.50 -3.73
C GLU A 495 28.54 -37.40 -4.77
N ASP A 496 27.27 -37.54 -4.38
CA ASP A 496 26.14 -37.49 -5.32
C ASP A 496 25.94 -36.03 -5.83
N VAL A 497 26.24 -35.02 -5.01
CA VAL A 497 26.26 -33.61 -5.44
C VAL A 497 27.48 -33.29 -6.32
N LEU A 498 28.66 -33.82 -5.98
CA LEU A 498 29.87 -33.66 -6.78
C LEU A 498 29.73 -34.28 -8.17
N THR A 499 29.16 -35.48 -8.25
CA THR A 499 28.90 -36.17 -9.52
C THR A 499 27.88 -35.41 -10.36
N GLU A 500 26.81 -34.89 -9.75
CA GLU A 500 25.84 -34.01 -10.42
C GLU A 500 26.53 -32.72 -10.94
N GLU A 501 27.31 -32.04 -10.11
CA GLU A 501 28.04 -30.82 -10.48
C GLU A 501 29.01 -31.08 -11.65
N ASN A 502 29.77 -32.17 -11.58
CA ASN A 502 30.68 -32.57 -12.66
C ASN A 502 29.93 -32.91 -13.94
N THR A 503 28.77 -33.56 -13.84
CA THR A 503 27.90 -33.89 -14.98
C THR A 503 27.40 -32.62 -15.66
N VAL A 504 26.87 -31.66 -14.88
CA VAL A 504 26.40 -30.37 -15.41
C VAL A 504 27.56 -29.57 -16.02
N LYS A 505 28.74 -29.57 -15.39
CA LYS A 505 29.95 -28.91 -15.92
C LYS A 505 30.39 -29.52 -17.26
N LYS A 506 30.46 -30.85 -17.37
CA LYS A 506 30.78 -31.54 -18.63
C LYS A 506 29.79 -31.21 -19.73
N GLN A 507 28.49 -31.33 -19.44
CA GLN A 507 27.42 -30.98 -20.39
C GLN A 507 27.45 -29.52 -20.81
N SER A 508 27.91 -28.61 -19.94
CA SER A 508 28.05 -27.20 -20.28
C SER A 508 29.18 -26.92 -21.27
N MET A 509 30.20 -27.79 -21.33
CA MET A 509 31.38 -27.66 -22.20
C MET A 509 31.21 -28.36 -23.55
N GLU A 510 30.52 -29.51 -23.59
CA GLU A 510 30.43 -30.36 -24.79
C GLU A 510 29.34 -29.94 -25.80
N GLY A 511 28.44 -29.01 -25.46
CA GLY A 511 27.34 -28.63 -26.34
C GLY A 511 26.22 -29.68 -26.34
N ASP A 512 24.97 -29.20 -26.24
CA ASP A 512 23.87 -29.93 -25.64
C ASP A 512 23.20 -31.00 -26.54
N ASN A 513 23.24 -32.26 -26.11
CA ASN A 513 22.51 -33.41 -26.68
C ASN A 513 21.59 -34.10 -25.63
N SER A 514 21.28 -33.41 -24.53
CA SER A 514 20.68 -34.03 -23.34
C SER A 514 19.18 -33.82 -23.22
N ASN A 515 18.45 -34.81 -22.69
CA ASN A 515 16.99 -34.78 -22.49
C ASN A 515 16.57 -33.91 -21.27
N ASN A 516 17.28 -32.82 -21.00
CA ASN A 516 17.10 -32.01 -19.80
C ASN A 516 16.06 -30.90 -20.01
N ALA A 517 15.19 -30.69 -19.03
CA ALA A 517 14.21 -29.60 -19.04
C ALA A 517 14.80 -28.32 -18.44
N VAL A 518 15.55 -28.43 -17.34
CA VAL A 518 16.17 -27.29 -16.63
C VAL A 518 17.59 -27.65 -16.23
N GLN A 519 18.55 -26.81 -16.61
CA GLN A 519 19.96 -26.95 -16.26
C GLN A 519 20.45 -25.68 -15.55
N ILE A 520 20.78 -25.79 -14.27
CA ILE A 520 21.27 -24.68 -13.44
C ILE A 520 22.80 -24.72 -13.44
N ARG A 521 23.44 -23.63 -13.91
CA ARG A 521 24.89 -23.52 -14.09
C ARG A 521 25.50 -22.50 -13.12
N GLY A 522 25.90 -22.98 -11.94
CA GLY A 522 26.61 -22.19 -10.94
C GLY A 522 25.84 -20.96 -10.45
N LEU A 523 24.55 -21.11 -10.19
CA LEU A 523 23.65 -20.01 -9.85
C LEU A 523 24.02 -19.38 -8.50
N ILE A 524 24.27 -18.08 -8.47
CA ILE A 524 24.61 -17.30 -7.27
C ILE A 524 23.65 -16.13 -7.15
N LYS A 525 23.06 -15.96 -5.96
CA LYS A 525 22.27 -14.77 -5.60
C LYS A 525 22.76 -14.19 -4.29
N THR A 526 23.20 -12.94 -4.34
CA THR A 526 23.67 -12.19 -3.18
C THR A 526 22.85 -10.92 -3.02
N TYR A 527 22.28 -10.72 -1.83
CA TYR A 527 21.56 -9.49 -1.51
C TYR A 527 22.53 -8.49 -0.84
N PRO A 528 22.56 -7.23 -1.31
CA PRO A 528 23.43 -6.22 -0.72
C PRO A 528 22.98 -5.88 0.71
N GLY A 529 23.93 -5.70 1.62
CA GLY A 529 23.67 -5.31 3.01
C GLY A 529 22.96 -3.95 3.13
N LYS A 530 22.14 -3.79 4.20
CA LYS A 530 21.46 -2.51 4.49
C LYS A 530 22.51 -1.47 4.90
N LYS A 531 22.38 -0.26 4.35
CA LYS A 531 23.18 0.91 4.77
C LYS A 531 22.39 1.65 5.85
N THR A 532 22.81 1.55 7.11
CA THR A 532 22.20 2.28 8.23
C THR A 532 23.13 3.42 8.64
N GLY A 533 22.66 4.67 8.51
CA GLY A 533 23.17 5.88 9.17
C GLY A 533 24.56 6.40 8.76
N GLY A 534 24.65 7.70 8.45
CA GLY A 534 25.91 8.45 8.31
C GLY A 534 26.02 9.26 7.01
N CYS A 535 26.12 10.59 7.15
CA CYS A 535 26.21 11.60 6.09
C CYS A 535 27.56 11.58 5.33
N CYS A 536 28.59 10.92 5.85
CA CYS A 536 29.92 10.88 5.23
C CYS A 536 30.32 9.47 4.76
N CYS A 537 31.00 9.37 3.61
CA CYS A 537 31.33 8.11 2.94
C CYS A 537 32.26 7.17 3.74
N CYS A 538 32.95 7.68 4.77
CA CYS A 538 33.98 6.95 5.50
C CYS A 538 33.51 6.30 6.82
N CYS A 539 32.32 6.65 7.33
CA CYS A 539 31.83 6.18 8.64
C CYS A 539 30.64 5.21 8.57
N ARG A 540 30.36 4.62 7.40
CA ARG A 540 29.21 3.71 7.22
C ARG A 540 29.57 2.29 7.65
N LYS A 541 28.96 1.82 8.74
CA LYS A 541 28.85 0.39 9.04
C LYS A 541 27.99 -0.26 7.95
N LYS A 542 28.61 -0.98 7.02
CA LYS A 542 27.89 -1.84 6.07
C LYS A 542 27.65 -3.18 6.76
N SER A 543 26.40 -3.63 6.84
CA SER A 543 26.16 -5.03 7.18
C SER A 543 26.82 -5.91 6.09
N PRO A 544 27.35 -7.09 6.45
CA PRO A 544 27.89 -8.01 5.46
C PRO A 544 26.81 -8.36 4.41
N PRO A 545 27.20 -8.59 3.13
CA PRO A 545 26.27 -9.01 2.10
C PRO A 545 25.69 -10.39 2.44
N PHE A 546 24.38 -10.58 2.23
CA PHE A 546 23.72 -11.84 2.52
C PHE A 546 23.70 -12.72 1.27
N HIS A 547 24.51 -13.78 1.28
CA HIS A 547 24.55 -14.76 0.19
C HIS A 547 23.41 -15.78 0.35
N SER A 548 22.33 -15.61 -0.43
CA SER A 548 21.16 -16.49 -0.35
C SER A 548 21.33 -17.79 -1.15
N VAL A 549 22.08 -17.77 -2.25
CA VAL A 549 22.42 -18.96 -3.05
C VAL A 549 23.90 -18.87 -3.40
N LYS A 550 24.66 -19.91 -3.08
CA LYS A 550 26.12 -19.97 -3.09
C LYS A 550 26.65 -20.95 -4.15
N GLY A 551 26.22 -20.80 -5.41
CA GLY A 551 26.74 -21.57 -6.54
C GLY A 551 26.03 -22.92 -6.72
N LEU A 552 24.75 -22.89 -7.07
CA LEU A 552 23.95 -24.10 -7.29
C LEU A 552 24.20 -24.69 -8.68
N TRP A 553 24.50 -25.98 -8.74
CA TRP A 553 24.61 -26.80 -9.96
C TRP A 553 23.60 -27.93 -9.86
N LEU A 554 22.69 -28.03 -10.84
CA LEU A 554 21.57 -28.97 -10.77
C LEU A 554 20.97 -29.19 -12.15
N ASN A 555 20.61 -30.45 -12.45
CA ASN A 555 19.86 -30.80 -13.63
C ASN A 555 18.48 -31.36 -13.28
N VAL A 556 17.50 -31.03 -14.11
CA VAL A 556 16.13 -31.57 -14.04
C VAL A 556 15.80 -32.16 -15.39
N GLU A 557 15.51 -33.46 -15.41
CA GLU A 557 15.13 -34.16 -16.63
C GLU A 557 13.69 -33.83 -17.03
N LYS A 558 13.33 -34.14 -18.28
CA LYS A 558 11.93 -34.10 -18.70
C LYS A 558 11.14 -35.19 -17.96
N ASP A 559 9.86 -34.93 -17.70
CA ASP A 559 8.95 -35.85 -17.00
C ASP A 559 9.33 -36.21 -15.56
N GLN A 560 10.20 -35.40 -14.93
CA GLN A 560 10.66 -35.60 -13.56
C GLN A 560 10.10 -34.53 -12.61
N LEU A 561 9.71 -34.95 -11.40
CA LEU A 561 9.41 -34.06 -10.28
C LEU A 561 10.62 -33.95 -9.35
N LEU A 562 11.29 -32.80 -9.39
CA LEU A 562 12.36 -32.45 -8.46
C LEU A 562 11.77 -31.69 -7.26
N CYS A 563 11.96 -32.23 -6.06
CA CYS A 563 11.59 -31.56 -4.82
C CYS A 563 12.81 -30.94 -4.14
N MET A 564 12.80 -29.62 -3.95
CA MET A 564 13.79 -28.88 -3.18
C MET A 564 13.32 -28.78 -1.72
N LEU A 565 13.95 -29.57 -0.85
CA LEU A 565 13.67 -29.60 0.59
C LEU A 565 14.71 -28.75 1.33
N GLY A 566 14.34 -28.10 2.44
CA GLY A 566 15.24 -27.20 3.15
C GLY A 566 14.53 -26.47 4.29
N PRO A 567 15.24 -26.00 5.33
CA PRO A 567 14.63 -25.12 6.32
C PRO A 567 14.32 -23.74 5.74
N ASN A 568 13.59 -22.92 6.51
CA ASN A 568 13.38 -21.52 6.16
C ASN A 568 14.73 -20.79 6.07
N GLY A 569 14.90 -19.96 5.04
CA GLY A 569 16.18 -19.27 4.78
C GLY A 569 17.26 -20.11 4.09
N ALA A 570 16.98 -21.35 3.68
CA ALA A 570 17.92 -22.18 2.94
C ALA A 570 18.23 -21.68 1.50
N GLY A 571 17.41 -20.78 0.95
CA GLY A 571 17.56 -20.25 -0.41
C GLY A 571 16.60 -20.80 -1.47
N LYS A 572 15.71 -21.74 -1.09
CA LYS A 572 14.69 -22.39 -1.96
C LYS A 572 13.89 -21.40 -2.82
N THR A 573 13.12 -20.52 -2.17
CA THR A 573 12.30 -19.50 -2.84
C THR A 573 13.14 -18.51 -3.64
N THR A 574 14.38 -18.21 -3.21
CA THR A 574 15.30 -17.36 -3.97
C THR A 574 15.72 -18.03 -5.28
N THR A 575 16.03 -19.34 -5.26
CA THR A 575 16.34 -20.11 -6.46
C THR A 575 15.17 -20.11 -7.44
N ILE A 576 13.96 -20.42 -6.97
CA ILE A 576 12.74 -20.35 -7.80
C ILE A 576 12.54 -18.94 -8.36
N SER A 577 12.68 -17.90 -7.54
CA SER A 577 12.52 -16.50 -7.97
C SER A 577 13.53 -16.10 -9.05
N CYS A 578 14.71 -16.73 -9.05
CA CYS A 578 15.71 -16.57 -10.10
C CYS A 578 15.30 -17.28 -11.41
N LEU A 579 14.79 -18.51 -11.30
CA LEU A 579 14.30 -19.29 -12.45
C LEU A 579 13.08 -18.66 -13.13
N THR A 580 12.15 -18.09 -12.35
CA THR A 580 10.95 -17.39 -12.88
C THR A 580 11.25 -15.99 -13.41
N GLY A 581 12.47 -15.48 -13.19
CA GLY A 581 12.88 -14.15 -13.60
C GLY A 581 12.23 -13.00 -12.82
N ILE A 582 11.70 -13.26 -11.62
CA ILE A 582 11.30 -12.21 -10.68
C ILE A 582 12.55 -11.49 -10.16
N ASN A 583 13.54 -12.29 -9.73
CA ASN A 583 14.84 -11.82 -9.29
C ASN A 583 15.88 -12.17 -10.36
N PRO A 584 16.62 -11.22 -10.94
CA PRO A 584 17.78 -11.52 -11.76
C PRO A 584 18.90 -12.08 -10.91
N VAL A 585 19.69 -12.90 -11.58
CA VAL A 585 20.83 -13.65 -11.05
C VAL A 585 22.02 -12.72 -10.81
N THR A 586 22.76 -12.91 -9.70
CA THR A 586 23.99 -12.15 -9.43
C THR A 586 25.18 -12.69 -10.23
N ALA A 587 25.35 -14.02 -10.26
CA ALA A 587 26.34 -14.72 -11.10
C ALA A 587 25.86 -16.15 -11.44
N GLY A 588 26.46 -16.76 -12.47
CA GLY A 588 25.96 -18.02 -13.06
C GLY A 588 24.91 -17.81 -14.14
N ASP A 589 24.28 -18.88 -14.60
CA ASP A 589 23.14 -18.88 -15.53
C ASP A 589 22.24 -20.11 -15.29
N ALA A 590 21.03 -20.11 -15.84
CA ALA A 590 20.19 -21.31 -15.93
C ALA A 590 19.56 -21.41 -17.32
N LEU A 591 19.57 -22.62 -17.89
CA LEU A 591 18.95 -22.92 -19.17
C LEU A 591 17.65 -23.69 -18.92
N VAL A 592 16.53 -23.21 -19.47
CA VAL A 592 15.25 -23.91 -19.46
C VAL A 592 14.90 -24.23 -20.91
N TYR A 593 14.82 -25.51 -21.28
CA TYR A 593 14.65 -25.94 -22.68
C TYR A 593 15.57 -25.18 -23.66
N ASN A 594 16.86 -25.10 -23.30
CA ASN A 594 17.94 -24.43 -24.06
C ASN A 594 17.83 -22.92 -24.20
N GLN A 595 16.99 -22.30 -23.37
CA GLN A 595 16.86 -20.85 -23.31
C GLN A 595 17.45 -20.33 -22.01
N SER A 596 18.35 -19.36 -22.11
CA SER A 596 18.98 -18.71 -20.95
C SER A 596 18.02 -17.78 -20.23
N ILE A 597 17.97 -17.87 -18.90
CA ILE A 597 17.20 -16.95 -18.05
C ILE A 597 17.79 -15.52 -18.03
N ARG A 598 19.07 -15.35 -18.40
CA ARG A 598 19.73 -14.03 -18.47
C ARG A 598 19.40 -13.28 -19.75
N SER A 599 18.99 -13.99 -20.81
CA SER A 599 18.51 -13.39 -22.06
C SER A 599 17.07 -12.92 -21.92
N SER A 600 16.78 -11.68 -22.30
CA SER A 600 15.42 -11.11 -22.29
C SER A 600 14.46 -11.86 -23.22
N MET A 601 14.94 -12.24 -24.40
CA MET A 601 14.21 -13.07 -25.36
C MET A 601 14.03 -14.50 -24.84
N GLY A 602 15.08 -15.05 -24.23
CA GLY A 602 15.04 -16.36 -23.57
C GLY A 602 13.95 -16.40 -22.49
N MET A 603 13.99 -15.46 -21.54
CA MET A 603 13.01 -15.37 -20.45
C MET A 603 11.56 -15.23 -20.94
N THR A 604 11.33 -14.46 -22.01
CA THR A 604 9.98 -14.32 -22.59
C THR A 604 9.45 -15.67 -23.11
N ASN A 605 10.29 -16.44 -23.80
CA ASN A 605 9.92 -17.76 -24.29
C ASN A 605 9.76 -18.78 -23.15
N ILE A 606 10.62 -18.72 -22.13
CA ILE A 606 10.52 -19.55 -20.92
C ILE A 606 9.16 -19.34 -20.23
N ARG A 607 8.73 -18.08 -20.02
CA ARG A 607 7.44 -17.76 -19.39
C ARG A 607 6.23 -18.27 -20.17
N ARG A 608 6.33 -18.40 -21.50
CA ARG A 608 5.27 -19.02 -22.31
C ARG A 608 5.14 -20.51 -22.03
N MET A 609 6.25 -21.21 -21.79
CA MET A 609 6.29 -22.65 -21.54
C MET A 609 6.22 -23.03 -20.05
N MET A 610 6.33 -22.05 -19.15
CA MET A 610 6.39 -22.25 -17.69
C MET A 610 5.05 -21.94 -17.01
N GLY A 611 4.63 -22.77 -16.06
CA GLY A 611 3.57 -22.50 -15.10
C GLY A 611 4.15 -22.20 -13.72
N VAL A 612 3.62 -21.21 -12.99
CA VAL A 612 4.12 -20.85 -11.66
C VAL A 612 2.98 -20.74 -10.66
N CYS A 613 3.10 -21.45 -9.54
CA CYS A 613 2.28 -21.27 -8.36
C CYS A 613 3.15 -20.70 -7.23
N PRO A 614 3.10 -19.38 -6.93
CA PRO A 614 3.87 -18.78 -5.85
C PRO A 614 3.29 -19.17 -4.48
N GLN A 615 3.97 -18.80 -3.40
CA GLN A 615 3.50 -19.05 -2.02
C GLN A 615 2.14 -18.39 -1.70
N PHE A 616 1.85 -17.22 -2.28
CA PHE A 616 0.57 -16.52 -2.10
C PHE A 616 -0.44 -16.88 -3.19
N ASP A 617 -1.73 -16.72 -2.90
CA ASP A 617 -2.79 -17.00 -3.88
C ASP A 617 -2.93 -15.89 -4.93
N ILE A 618 -2.93 -16.27 -6.20
CA ILE A 618 -3.02 -15.34 -7.33
C ILE A 618 -4.49 -15.19 -7.76
N LEU A 619 -5.31 -14.55 -6.93
CA LEU A 619 -6.75 -14.43 -7.19
C LEU A 619 -7.24 -12.99 -7.04
N TRP A 620 -8.17 -12.58 -7.91
CA TRP A 620 -9.00 -11.41 -7.66
C TRP A 620 -10.19 -11.83 -6.81
N ASP A 621 -10.19 -11.47 -5.52
CA ASP A 621 -11.24 -11.84 -4.55
C ASP A 621 -12.67 -11.45 -5.00
N ALA A 622 -12.80 -10.36 -5.76
CA ALA A 622 -14.08 -9.90 -6.29
C ALA A 622 -14.59 -10.74 -7.47
N LEU A 623 -13.73 -11.51 -8.17
CA LEU A 623 -14.07 -12.32 -9.34
C LEU A 623 -14.45 -13.75 -8.94
N SER A 624 -15.16 -14.47 -9.81
CA SER A 624 -15.49 -15.89 -9.57
C SER A 624 -14.29 -16.80 -9.87
N GLY A 625 -14.30 -18.03 -9.35
CA GLY A 625 -13.23 -18.99 -9.67
C GLY A 625 -13.11 -19.26 -11.18
N GLN A 626 -14.25 -19.34 -11.88
CA GLN A 626 -14.29 -19.50 -13.34
C GLN A 626 -13.72 -18.29 -14.07
N GLU A 627 -14.07 -17.07 -13.65
CA GLU A 627 -13.58 -15.83 -14.29
C GLU A 627 -12.07 -15.65 -14.09
N ASN A 628 -11.55 -15.98 -12.90
CA ASN A 628 -10.11 -15.98 -12.64
C ASN A 628 -9.38 -16.89 -13.65
N LEU A 629 -9.83 -18.14 -13.82
CA LEU A 629 -9.24 -19.07 -14.78
C LEU A 629 -9.37 -18.59 -16.23
N GLN A 630 -10.51 -18.03 -16.62
CA GLN A 630 -10.70 -17.48 -17.97
C GLN A 630 -9.74 -16.31 -18.25
N ILE A 631 -9.50 -15.44 -17.26
CA ILE A 631 -8.53 -14.33 -17.42
C ILE A 631 -7.12 -14.88 -17.58
N PHE A 632 -6.68 -15.80 -16.71
CA PHE A 632 -5.33 -16.39 -16.84
C PHE A 632 -5.16 -17.23 -18.11
N ALA A 633 -6.22 -17.90 -18.58
CA ALA A 633 -6.22 -18.61 -19.86
C ALA A 633 -5.99 -17.66 -21.05
N ASN A 634 -6.67 -16.51 -21.05
CA ASN A 634 -6.45 -15.48 -22.06
C ASN A 634 -5.07 -14.83 -21.95
N ILE A 635 -4.54 -14.65 -20.73
CA ILE A 635 -3.19 -14.12 -20.52
C ILE A 635 -2.13 -15.07 -21.09
N LYS A 636 -2.31 -16.37 -20.88
CA LYS A 636 -1.42 -17.42 -21.41
C LYS A 636 -1.44 -17.52 -22.94
N GLY A 637 -2.50 -17.02 -23.59
CA GLY A 637 -2.64 -17.04 -25.05
C GLY A 637 -3.36 -18.26 -25.60
N LEU A 638 -4.25 -18.87 -24.81
CA LEU A 638 -5.11 -19.94 -25.29
C LEU A 638 -6.06 -19.42 -26.39
N PRO A 639 -6.28 -20.17 -27.49
CA PRO A 639 -7.29 -19.81 -28.48
C PRO A 639 -8.65 -19.60 -27.82
N PRO A 640 -9.39 -18.52 -28.16
CA PRO A 640 -10.64 -18.18 -27.46
C PRO A 640 -11.69 -19.29 -27.52
N ALA A 641 -11.69 -20.12 -28.58
CA ALA A 641 -12.58 -21.27 -28.71
C ALA A 641 -12.27 -22.41 -27.71
N SER A 642 -11.02 -22.57 -27.29
CA SER A 642 -10.60 -23.62 -26.34
C SER A 642 -10.56 -23.15 -24.88
N VAL A 643 -10.74 -21.85 -24.62
CA VAL A 643 -10.66 -21.32 -23.24
C VAL A 643 -11.70 -21.98 -22.35
N ASP A 644 -12.97 -22.02 -22.77
CA ASP A 644 -14.04 -22.54 -21.90
C ASP A 644 -13.93 -24.05 -21.66
N THR A 645 -13.45 -24.82 -22.64
CA THR A 645 -13.22 -26.26 -22.50
C THR A 645 -12.08 -26.56 -21.53
N VAL A 646 -10.95 -25.86 -21.66
CA VAL A 646 -9.79 -25.99 -20.76
C VAL A 646 -10.14 -25.53 -19.34
N VAL A 647 -10.89 -24.43 -19.19
CA VAL A 647 -11.34 -23.95 -17.87
C VAL A 647 -12.26 -24.97 -17.20
N ALA A 648 -13.20 -25.58 -17.94
CA ALA A 648 -14.06 -26.63 -17.40
C ALA A 648 -13.26 -27.87 -16.95
N GLN A 649 -12.26 -28.27 -17.74
CA GLN A 649 -11.36 -29.38 -17.40
C GLN A 649 -10.55 -29.08 -16.13
N LEU A 650 -9.94 -27.90 -16.01
CA LEU A 650 -9.16 -27.50 -14.83
C LEU A 650 -10.05 -27.38 -13.58
N LEU A 651 -11.28 -26.88 -13.69
CA LEU A 651 -12.24 -26.85 -12.59
C LEU A 651 -12.57 -28.27 -12.10
N SER A 652 -12.76 -29.22 -13.03
CA SER A 652 -13.00 -30.63 -12.69
C SER A 652 -11.79 -31.27 -12.00
N GLN A 653 -10.58 -31.02 -12.50
CA GLN A 653 -9.33 -31.52 -11.91
C GLN A 653 -9.10 -30.95 -10.50
N SER A 654 -9.38 -29.66 -10.30
CA SER A 654 -9.23 -29.00 -9.00
C SER A 654 -10.29 -29.41 -7.95
N LYS A 655 -11.21 -30.31 -8.30
CA LYS A 655 -12.36 -30.75 -7.46
C LYS A 655 -13.19 -29.54 -6.98
N ILE A 656 -13.39 -28.53 -7.84
CA ILE A 656 -14.28 -27.39 -7.60
C ILE A 656 -15.60 -27.63 -8.34
N THR A 657 -16.71 -27.72 -7.59
CA THR A 657 -18.05 -27.95 -8.15
C THR A 657 -18.47 -26.80 -9.08
N LYS A 658 -19.27 -27.10 -10.11
CA LYS A 658 -19.83 -26.08 -11.04
C LYS A 658 -20.53 -24.92 -10.32
N VAL A 659 -21.16 -25.19 -9.18
CA VAL A 659 -21.81 -24.18 -8.33
C VAL A 659 -20.76 -23.27 -7.68
N SER A 660 -19.77 -23.86 -7.02
CA SER A 660 -18.67 -23.13 -6.39
C SER A 660 -17.89 -22.30 -7.41
N ALA A 661 -17.68 -22.81 -8.63
CA ALA A 661 -16.96 -22.10 -9.69
C ALA A 661 -17.57 -20.73 -10.07
N LYS A 662 -18.89 -20.56 -9.89
CA LYS A 662 -19.59 -19.29 -10.14
C LYS A 662 -19.61 -18.35 -8.93
N MET A 663 -19.27 -18.86 -7.74
CA MET A 663 -19.15 -18.04 -6.53
C MET A 663 -17.89 -17.18 -6.58
N ARG A 664 -17.91 -16.06 -5.87
CA ARG A 664 -16.74 -15.15 -5.76
C ARG A 664 -15.62 -15.85 -4.99
N SER A 665 -14.38 -15.65 -5.39
CA SER A 665 -13.23 -16.25 -4.71
C SER A 665 -13.05 -15.73 -3.28
N CYS A 666 -13.59 -14.56 -2.92
CA CYS A 666 -13.60 -14.09 -1.53
C CYS A 666 -14.29 -15.06 -0.56
N SER A 667 -15.30 -15.82 -1.01
CA SER A 667 -16.02 -16.79 -0.18
C SER A 667 -15.39 -18.19 -0.19
N TYR A 668 -14.28 -18.38 -0.89
CA TYR A 668 -13.56 -19.65 -0.91
C TYR A 668 -12.77 -19.86 0.38
N SER A 669 -12.73 -21.09 0.88
CA SER A 669 -11.78 -21.47 1.92
C SER A 669 -10.35 -21.34 1.39
N GLY A 670 -9.36 -21.16 2.29
CA GLY A 670 -7.94 -21.08 1.88
C GLY A 670 -7.50 -22.28 1.03
N GLY A 671 -7.97 -23.48 1.38
CA GLY A 671 -7.74 -24.69 0.59
C GLY A 671 -8.36 -24.67 -0.81
N MET A 672 -9.55 -24.08 -0.99
CA MET A 672 -10.15 -23.86 -2.32
C MET A 672 -9.38 -22.81 -3.12
N LYS A 673 -8.95 -21.71 -2.49
CA LYS A 673 -8.14 -20.68 -3.13
C LYS A 673 -6.84 -21.27 -3.67
N ARG A 674 -6.15 -22.08 -2.88
CA ARG A 674 -4.90 -22.69 -3.33
C ARG A 674 -5.10 -23.73 -4.43
N ARG A 675 -6.12 -24.61 -4.35
CA ARG A 675 -6.41 -25.55 -5.44
C ARG A 675 -6.67 -24.81 -6.75
N LEU A 676 -7.32 -23.65 -6.70
CA LEU A 676 -7.49 -22.77 -7.84
C LEU A 676 -6.16 -22.15 -8.31
N SER A 677 -5.30 -21.70 -7.40
CA SER A 677 -3.95 -21.20 -7.70
C SER A 677 -3.06 -22.26 -8.39
N VAL A 678 -3.13 -23.53 -7.95
CA VAL A 678 -2.44 -24.65 -8.60
C VAL A 678 -3.03 -24.91 -9.99
N ALA A 679 -4.37 -24.88 -10.13
CA ALA A 679 -5.01 -25.02 -11.43
C ALA A 679 -4.63 -23.89 -12.41
N ILE A 680 -4.45 -22.66 -11.92
CA ILE A 680 -3.95 -21.52 -12.72
C ILE A 680 -2.53 -21.81 -13.24
N ALA A 681 -1.67 -22.43 -12.44
CA ALA A 681 -0.32 -22.79 -12.86
C ALA A 681 -0.30 -23.87 -13.96
N LEU A 682 -1.34 -24.70 -14.08
CA LEU A 682 -1.47 -25.77 -15.07
C LEU A 682 -2.12 -25.31 -16.39
N ILE A 683 -2.52 -24.04 -16.49
CA ILE A 683 -3.15 -23.47 -17.69
C ILE A 683 -2.19 -23.52 -18.89
N GLY A 684 -2.71 -23.97 -20.03
CA GLY A 684 -1.99 -23.96 -21.30
C GLY A 684 -0.99 -25.11 -21.47
N ASP A 685 -1.09 -26.16 -20.64
CA ASP A 685 -0.24 -27.35 -20.68
C ASP A 685 1.28 -27.00 -20.66
N PRO A 686 1.75 -26.35 -19.59
CA PRO A 686 3.14 -25.91 -19.49
C PRO A 686 4.11 -27.09 -19.45
N LYS A 687 5.27 -26.96 -20.11
CA LYS A 687 6.33 -27.98 -20.11
C LYS A 687 7.16 -28.00 -18.82
N LEU A 688 7.17 -26.89 -18.09
CA LEU A 688 7.82 -26.72 -16.80
C LEU A 688 6.82 -26.11 -15.82
N VAL A 689 6.62 -26.72 -14.66
CA VAL A 689 5.77 -26.17 -13.58
C VAL A 689 6.62 -25.94 -12.36
N ILE A 690 6.53 -24.75 -11.77
CA ILE A 690 7.20 -24.40 -10.53
C ILE A 690 6.15 -24.15 -9.44
N LEU A 691 6.23 -24.91 -8.35
CA LEU A 691 5.31 -24.84 -7.22
C LEU A 691 6.09 -24.42 -5.97
N ASP A 692 5.82 -23.22 -5.48
CA ASP A 692 6.46 -22.68 -4.28
C ASP A 692 5.57 -22.89 -3.06
N GLU A 693 5.91 -23.90 -2.26
CA GLU A 693 5.20 -24.28 -1.04
C GLU A 693 3.67 -24.42 -1.23
N PRO A 694 3.20 -25.38 -2.06
CA PRO A 694 1.79 -25.50 -2.43
C PRO A 694 0.86 -25.89 -1.28
N THR A 695 1.34 -26.58 -0.25
CA THR A 695 0.48 -27.19 0.78
C THR A 695 0.67 -26.66 2.20
N THR A 696 1.47 -25.60 2.35
CA THR A 696 1.71 -24.92 3.63
C THR A 696 0.42 -24.38 4.23
N GLY A 697 0.17 -24.66 5.51
CA GLY A 697 -0.98 -24.13 6.26
C GLY A 697 -2.33 -24.75 5.90
N MET A 698 -2.34 -25.89 5.18
CA MET A 698 -3.57 -26.62 4.85
C MET A 698 -3.90 -27.75 5.81
N ASP A 699 -5.19 -28.06 5.89
CA ASP A 699 -5.68 -29.30 6.51
C ASP A 699 -5.18 -30.55 5.74
N PRO A 700 -5.02 -31.70 6.41
CA PRO A 700 -4.48 -32.91 5.79
C PRO A 700 -5.27 -33.41 4.58
N ILE A 701 -6.60 -33.22 4.56
CA ILE A 701 -7.47 -33.70 3.47
C ILE A 701 -7.25 -32.85 2.22
N THR A 702 -7.26 -31.52 2.36
CA THR A 702 -7.02 -30.61 1.24
C THR A 702 -5.59 -30.75 0.70
N ARG A 703 -4.61 -30.99 1.57
CA ARG A 703 -3.23 -31.31 1.15
C ARG A 703 -3.18 -32.50 0.21
N ARG A 704 -3.82 -33.62 0.57
CA ARG A 704 -3.91 -34.80 -0.32
C ARG A 704 -4.62 -34.50 -1.63
N HIS A 705 -5.65 -33.66 -1.63
CA HIS A 705 -6.29 -33.22 -2.87
C HIS A 705 -5.35 -32.43 -3.78
N VAL A 706 -4.46 -31.60 -3.23
CA VAL A 706 -3.43 -30.91 -4.02
C VAL A 706 -2.40 -31.89 -4.55
N TRP A 707 -1.98 -32.86 -3.74
CA TRP A 707 -1.07 -33.93 -4.16
C TRP A 707 -1.64 -34.75 -5.33
N ASP A 708 -2.93 -35.12 -5.28
CA ASP A 708 -3.62 -35.79 -6.40
C ASP A 708 -3.55 -34.98 -7.71
N ILE A 709 -3.63 -33.64 -7.61
CA ILE A 709 -3.59 -32.75 -8.77
C ILE A 709 -2.17 -32.71 -9.34
N ILE A 710 -1.16 -32.58 -8.48
CA ILE A 710 0.26 -32.55 -8.88
C ILE A 710 0.66 -33.88 -9.51
N GLU A 711 0.28 -35.00 -8.90
CA GLU A 711 0.60 -36.35 -9.40
C GLU A 711 -0.03 -36.59 -10.78
N LYS A 712 -1.29 -36.18 -10.98
CA LYS A 712 -1.92 -36.22 -12.31
C LYS A 712 -1.26 -35.27 -13.31
N ALA A 713 -0.71 -34.15 -12.84
CA ALA A 713 -0.07 -33.15 -13.68
C ALA A 713 1.38 -33.49 -14.06
N LYS A 714 2.02 -34.44 -13.36
CA LYS A 714 3.40 -34.88 -13.55
C LYS A 714 3.70 -35.46 -14.94
N LYS A 715 2.73 -36.16 -15.53
CA LYS A 715 2.90 -36.79 -16.86
C LYS A 715 3.15 -35.75 -17.95
N GLY A 716 4.25 -35.89 -18.70
CA GLY A 716 4.57 -35.02 -19.84
C GLY A 716 5.20 -33.67 -19.47
N ARG A 717 5.57 -33.46 -18.20
CA ARG A 717 6.01 -32.16 -17.66
C ARG A 717 7.15 -32.32 -16.65
N ALA A 718 8.09 -31.38 -16.65
CA ALA A 718 9.05 -31.25 -15.55
C ALA A 718 8.43 -30.38 -14.45
N ILE A 719 8.49 -30.83 -13.19
CA ILE A 719 7.94 -30.10 -12.04
C ILE A 719 9.06 -29.81 -11.03
N ILE A 720 9.20 -28.56 -10.61
CA ILE A 720 10.08 -28.15 -9.51
C ILE A 720 9.19 -27.72 -8.34
N LEU A 721 9.26 -28.47 -7.26
CA LEU A 721 8.49 -28.25 -6.04
C LEU A 721 9.42 -27.78 -4.92
N THR A 722 9.16 -26.64 -4.28
CA THR A 722 9.80 -26.32 -2.99
C THR A 722 8.85 -26.62 -1.86
N THR A 723 9.36 -27.31 -0.84
CA THR A 723 8.59 -27.61 0.37
C THR A 723 9.49 -27.64 1.59
N HIS A 724 8.86 -27.54 2.75
CA HIS A 724 9.46 -27.86 4.05
C HIS A 724 8.81 -29.09 4.68
N SER A 725 7.81 -29.71 4.03
CA SER A 725 7.18 -30.95 4.47
C SER A 725 7.95 -32.15 3.91
N MET A 726 8.56 -32.94 4.80
CA MET A 726 9.26 -34.16 4.38
C MET A 726 8.27 -35.20 3.81
N GLU A 727 7.06 -35.32 4.38
CA GLU A 727 5.99 -36.18 3.84
C GLU A 727 5.65 -35.84 2.38
N GLU A 728 5.52 -34.55 2.04
CA GLU A 728 5.23 -34.10 0.68
C GLU A 728 6.34 -34.47 -0.31
N ALA A 729 7.60 -34.30 0.13
CA ALA A 729 8.76 -34.68 -0.67
C ALA A 729 8.81 -36.21 -0.87
N ASP A 730 8.54 -36.99 0.17
CA ASP A 730 8.61 -38.45 0.13
C ASP A 730 7.54 -39.06 -0.81
N VAL A 731 6.33 -38.49 -0.83
CA VAL A 731 5.21 -39.02 -1.63
C VAL A 731 5.25 -38.59 -3.09
N LEU A 732 5.56 -37.32 -3.39
CA LEU A 732 5.40 -36.76 -4.74
C LEU A 732 6.66 -36.83 -5.61
N SER A 733 7.85 -36.81 -4.98
CA SER A 733 9.09 -36.53 -5.71
C SER A 733 9.73 -37.78 -6.31
N ASP A 734 10.31 -37.61 -7.50
CA ASP A 734 11.21 -38.61 -8.07
C ASP A 734 12.63 -38.41 -7.54
N ARG A 735 13.01 -37.14 -7.32
CA ARG A 735 14.32 -36.74 -6.84
C ARG A 735 14.17 -35.61 -5.83
N ILE A 736 14.91 -35.71 -4.72
CA ILE A 736 14.93 -34.75 -3.63
C ILE A 736 16.31 -34.11 -3.59
N GLY A 737 16.35 -32.78 -3.58
CA GLY A 737 17.55 -31.99 -3.29
C GLY A 737 17.41 -31.28 -1.96
N ILE A 738 18.23 -31.62 -0.96
CA ILE A 738 18.21 -30.96 0.34
C ILE A 738 19.14 -29.75 0.32
N MET A 739 18.58 -28.56 0.48
CA MET A 739 19.31 -27.31 0.58
C MET A 739 19.46 -26.84 2.03
N ALA A 740 20.65 -26.38 2.37
CA ALA A 740 20.93 -25.70 3.64
C ALA A 740 21.87 -24.51 3.41
N LYS A 741 21.58 -23.37 4.05
CA LYS A 741 22.42 -22.16 4.06
C LYS A 741 22.90 -21.69 2.68
N GLY A 742 22.03 -21.82 1.67
CA GLY A 742 22.28 -21.39 0.29
C GLY A 742 23.04 -22.40 -0.59
N ARG A 743 23.28 -23.63 -0.11
CA ARG A 743 23.96 -24.71 -0.86
C ARG A 743 23.08 -25.94 -0.96
N LEU A 744 23.29 -26.74 -2.01
CA LEU A 744 22.76 -28.09 -2.13
C LEU A 744 23.69 -29.04 -1.35
N ARG A 745 23.15 -29.79 -0.40
CA ARG A 745 23.94 -30.68 0.48
C ARG A 745 23.92 -32.12 0.02
N CYS A 746 22.75 -32.61 -0.37
CA CYS A 746 22.60 -33.93 -0.96
C CYS A 746 21.51 -33.91 -2.03
N ILE A 747 21.58 -34.88 -2.93
CA ILE A 747 20.60 -35.08 -3.99
C ILE A 747 20.41 -36.56 -4.26
N GLY A 748 19.17 -37.02 -4.40
CA GLY A 748 18.89 -38.43 -4.67
C GLY A 748 17.40 -38.77 -4.58
N THR A 749 17.07 -40.04 -4.77
CA THR A 749 15.72 -40.55 -4.47
C THR A 749 15.52 -40.61 -2.95
N SER A 750 14.27 -40.59 -2.48
CA SER A 750 13.98 -40.70 -1.04
C SER A 750 14.64 -41.94 -0.42
N ILE A 751 14.57 -43.08 -1.10
CA ILE A 751 15.18 -44.34 -0.66
C ILE A 751 16.71 -44.21 -0.57
N ARG A 752 17.36 -43.61 -1.58
CA ARG A 752 18.81 -43.41 -1.59
C ARG A 752 19.27 -42.49 -0.46
N LEU A 753 18.53 -41.42 -0.19
CA LEU A 753 18.85 -40.48 0.89
C LEU A 753 18.66 -41.12 2.27
N LYS A 754 17.59 -41.88 2.47
CA LYS A 754 17.34 -42.65 3.70
C LYS A 754 18.42 -43.72 3.93
N ALA A 755 18.81 -44.45 2.89
CA ALA A 755 19.86 -45.46 3.00
C ALA A 755 21.26 -44.88 3.26
N LYS A 756 21.56 -43.67 2.73
CA LYS A 756 22.90 -43.06 2.85
C LYS A 756 23.09 -42.23 4.11
N PHE A 757 22.08 -41.45 4.49
CA PHE A 757 22.15 -40.49 5.60
C PHE A 757 21.26 -40.88 6.79
N GLY A 758 20.51 -41.97 6.66
CA GLY A 758 19.70 -42.53 7.74
C GLY A 758 20.58 -43.09 8.84
N THR A 759 20.07 -43.03 10.07
CA THR A 759 20.70 -43.62 11.26
C THR A 759 20.51 -45.14 11.35
N GLY A 760 19.82 -45.76 10.38
CA GLY A 760 19.50 -47.18 10.35
C GLY A 760 18.04 -47.49 10.03
N PHE A 761 17.56 -48.62 10.57
CA PHE A 761 16.16 -49.04 10.54
C PHE A 761 15.46 -48.68 11.86
N ILE A 762 14.20 -48.27 11.78
CA ILE A 762 13.38 -48.00 12.96
C ILE A 762 12.48 -49.22 13.18
N ALA A 763 12.61 -49.86 14.33
CA ALA A 763 11.75 -50.97 14.74
C ALA A 763 10.80 -50.51 15.84
N ASN A 764 9.51 -50.48 15.55
CA ASN A 764 8.46 -50.24 16.52
C ASN A 764 7.88 -51.57 16.97
N VAL A 765 7.98 -51.86 18.26
CA VAL A 765 7.50 -53.10 18.88
C VAL A 765 6.30 -52.76 19.74
N GLY A 766 5.10 -53.16 19.33
CA GLY A 766 3.87 -53.02 20.11
C GLY A 766 3.76 -54.08 21.20
N LEU A 767 3.27 -53.72 22.38
CA LEU A 767 3.13 -54.62 23.54
C LEU A 767 1.66 -54.98 23.79
N VAL A 768 1.39 -56.20 24.28
CA VAL A 768 0.03 -56.75 24.44
C VAL A 768 -0.68 -56.27 25.73
N SER A 769 0.03 -55.86 26.79
CA SER A 769 -0.57 -55.47 28.08
C SER A 769 0.29 -54.49 28.89
N GLU A 770 -0.32 -53.65 29.73
CA GLU A 770 0.37 -52.81 30.75
C GLU A 770 1.09 -53.64 31.84
N SER A 771 0.83 -54.95 31.92
CA SER A 771 1.33 -55.84 32.97
C SER A 771 2.53 -56.72 32.59
N THR A 772 2.98 -56.68 31.32
CA THR A 772 4.14 -57.44 30.85
C THR A 772 5.38 -56.57 30.95
N SER A 773 6.42 -57.06 31.63
CA SER A 773 7.60 -56.25 31.93
C SER A 773 8.38 -55.94 30.64
N PRO A 774 8.59 -54.66 30.29
CA PRO A 774 9.29 -54.29 29.05
C PRO A 774 10.79 -54.60 29.13
N GLU A 775 11.31 -54.99 30.31
CA GLU A 775 12.74 -55.29 30.49
C GLU A 775 13.21 -56.51 29.69
N ALA A 776 12.36 -57.53 29.50
CA ALA A 776 12.74 -58.72 28.73
C ALA A 776 13.03 -58.39 27.26
N VAL A 777 12.19 -57.55 26.64
CA VAL A 777 12.38 -57.07 25.26
C VAL A 777 13.61 -56.16 25.18
N LYS A 778 13.78 -55.24 26.14
CA LYS A 778 14.96 -54.37 26.21
C LYS A 778 16.26 -55.16 26.34
N HIS A 779 16.28 -56.19 27.18
CA HIS A 779 17.45 -57.06 27.34
C HIS A 779 17.73 -57.84 26.06
N PHE A 780 16.71 -58.34 25.36
CA PHE A 780 16.87 -59.05 24.10
C PHE A 780 17.48 -58.17 23.00
N PHE A 781 16.98 -56.94 22.84
CA PHE A 781 17.54 -55.95 21.89
C PHE A 781 18.97 -55.54 22.28
N LYS A 782 19.26 -55.40 23.58
CA LYS A 782 20.59 -55.09 24.07
C LYS A 782 21.58 -56.25 23.90
N SER A 783 21.17 -57.50 24.11
CA SER A 783 22.08 -58.65 24.01
C SER A 783 22.44 -59.01 22.57
N HIS A 784 21.48 -58.89 21.64
CA HIS A 784 21.68 -59.33 20.24
C HIS A 784 22.12 -58.20 19.31
N LEU A 785 21.64 -56.98 19.53
CA LEU A 785 21.91 -55.84 18.64
C LEU A 785 22.69 -54.72 19.32
N ASP A 786 22.86 -54.76 20.65
CA ASP A 786 23.42 -53.68 21.49
C ASP A 786 22.72 -52.33 21.30
N VAL A 787 21.38 -52.37 21.17
CA VAL A 787 20.56 -51.17 20.95
C VAL A 787 19.66 -50.91 22.15
N VAL A 788 19.63 -49.65 22.60
CA VAL A 788 18.74 -49.13 23.66
C VAL A 788 17.52 -48.48 22.99
N PRO A 789 16.31 -48.60 23.57
CA PRO A 789 15.13 -47.92 23.02
C PRO A 789 15.31 -46.40 22.99
N LYS A 790 14.96 -45.78 21.86
CA LYS A 790 15.00 -44.33 21.64
C LYS A 790 13.80 -43.63 22.29
N ASP A 791 12.63 -44.25 22.20
CA ASP A 791 11.39 -43.81 22.84
C ASP A 791 10.70 -44.98 23.50
N GLU A 792 10.25 -44.76 24.73
CA GLU A 792 9.55 -45.74 25.56
C GLU A 792 8.15 -45.23 25.90
N ASN A 793 7.12 -45.89 25.35
CA ASN A 793 5.74 -45.68 25.76
C ASN A 793 5.17 -46.99 26.33
N LYS A 794 4.13 -46.88 27.16
CA LYS A 794 3.49 -48.05 27.79
C LYS A 794 2.98 -49.09 26.79
N CYS A 795 2.70 -48.69 25.55
CA CYS A 795 2.15 -49.57 24.52
C CYS A 795 3.14 -49.92 23.40
N PHE A 796 4.25 -49.20 23.26
CA PHE A 796 5.22 -49.44 22.19
C PHE A 796 6.64 -49.01 22.57
N LEU A 797 7.62 -49.79 22.09
CA LEU A 797 9.05 -49.50 22.20
C LEU A 797 9.61 -49.20 20.82
N THR A 798 10.35 -48.10 20.69
CA THR A 798 10.97 -47.68 19.43
C THR A 798 12.47 -47.86 19.48
N TYR A 799 13.03 -48.67 18.58
CA TYR A 799 14.47 -48.93 18.48
C TYR A 799 15.02 -48.38 17.16
N VAL A 800 16.24 -47.83 17.19
CA VAL A 800 16.98 -47.43 15.98
C VAL A 800 18.15 -48.37 15.80
N ILE A 801 18.06 -49.24 14.79
CA ILE A 801 19.03 -50.30 14.51
C ILE A 801 20.00 -49.82 13.43
N PRO A 802 21.31 -49.66 13.70
CA PRO A 802 22.28 -49.18 12.73
C PRO A 802 22.39 -50.07 11.48
N HIS A 803 22.70 -49.46 10.32
CA HIS A 803 22.87 -50.18 9.04
C HIS A 803 23.93 -51.29 9.08
N GLU A 804 24.96 -51.15 9.92
CA GLU A 804 26.01 -52.16 10.10
C GLU A 804 25.46 -53.51 10.58
N ARG A 805 24.35 -53.49 11.32
CA ARG A 805 23.69 -54.66 11.90
C ARG A 805 22.63 -55.25 10.98
N GLU A 806 22.46 -54.72 9.77
CA GLU A 806 21.45 -55.16 8.78
C GLU A 806 21.55 -56.66 8.49
N LYS A 807 22.78 -57.20 8.39
CA LYS A 807 23.01 -58.62 8.11
C LYS A 807 22.49 -59.57 9.20
N MET A 808 22.35 -59.09 10.44
CA MET A 808 21.87 -59.87 11.58
C MET A 808 20.36 -59.72 11.80
N LEU A 809 19.69 -58.79 11.10
CA LEU A 809 18.26 -58.52 11.27
C LEU A 809 17.39 -59.72 10.90
N THR A 810 17.76 -60.47 9.87
CA THR A 810 16.96 -61.63 9.41
C THR A 810 16.88 -62.73 10.45
N GLU A 811 18.00 -63.07 11.09
CA GLU A 811 18.03 -64.08 12.16
C GLU A 811 17.39 -63.53 13.45
N PHE A 812 17.68 -62.28 13.79
CA PHE A 812 17.12 -61.60 14.96
C PHE A 812 15.58 -61.54 14.94
N PHE A 813 14.97 -61.10 13.84
CA PHE A 813 13.51 -61.00 13.74
C PHE A 813 12.84 -62.38 13.65
N ALA A 814 13.51 -63.39 13.08
CA ALA A 814 13.01 -64.76 13.10
C ALA A 814 12.93 -65.32 14.53
N GLU A 815 13.95 -65.06 15.35
CA GLU A 815 13.95 -65.45 16.77
C GLU A 815 12.91 -64.66 17.59
N LEU A 816 12.82 -63.34 17.37
CA LEU A 816 11.85 -62.48 18.04
C LEU A 816 10.40 -62.90 17.73
N GLN A 817 10.13 -63.32 16.47
CA GLN A 817 8.83 -63.82 16.06
C GLN A 817 8.52 -65.21 16.64
N ALA A 818 9.51 -66.09 16.73
CA ALA A 818 9.35 -67.40 17.37
C ALA A 818 9.02 -67.29 18.87
N ARG A 819 9.56 -66.26 19.54
CA ARG A 819 9.37 -65.99 20.97
C ARG A 819 8.37 -64.87 21.26
N GLN A 820 7.54 -64.51 20.28
CA GLN A 820 6.60 -63.38 20.36
C GLN A 820 5.62 -63.49 21.55
N SER A 821 5.15 -64.71 21.85
CA SER A 821 4.24 -65.00 22.97
C SER A 821 4.90 -64.92 24.34
N GLU A 822 6.21 -65.24 24.43
CA GLU A 822 7.02 -65.15 25.65
C GLU A 822 7.30 -63.69 26.00
N PHE A 823 7.60 -62.87 25.00
CA PHE A 823 7.90 -61.45 25.15
C PHE A 823 6.68 -60.53 25.20
N GLY A 824 5.46 -61.07 25.00
CA GLY A 824 4.23 -60.28 25.04
C GLY A 824 4.15 -59.21 23.93
N VAL A 825 4.72 -59.48 22.76
CA VAL A 825 4.76 -58.55 21.62
C VAL A 825 3.52 -58.71 20.75
N LYS A 826 2.80 -57.62 20.50
CA LYS A 826 1.56 -57.59 19.71
C LYS A 826 1.85 -57.54 18.21
N ASP A 827 2.68 -56.58 17.80
CA ASP A 827 3.07 -56.34 16.42
C ASP A 827 4.47 -55.74 16.36
N ILE A 828 5.18 -55.99 15.26
CA ILE A 828 6.51 -55.46 14.99
C ILE A 828 6.45 -54.75 13.65
N GLN A 829 6.80 -53.47 13.63
CA GLN A 829 6.87 -52.67 12.42
C GLN A 829 8.31 -52.26 12.20
N LEU A 830 8.90 -52.75 11.10
CA LEU A 830 10.22 -52.35 10.65
C LEU A 830 10.05 -51.31 9.54
N GLY A 831 10.57 -50.11 9.76
CA GLY A 831 10.63 -49.04 8.78
C GLY A 831 12.07 -48.63 8.49
N LEU A 832 12.28 -48.04 7.31
CA LEU A 832 13.47 -47.22 7.10
C LEU A 832 13.37 -45.97 7.97
N THR A 833 14.51 -45.38 8.30
CA THR A 833 14.55 -44.03 8.87
C THR A 833 13.74 -43.05 8.03
N THR A 834 13.06 -42.15 8.72
CA THR A 834 12.19 -41.20 8.05
C THR A 834 13.02 -40.07 7.43
N LEU A 835 12.46 -39.40 6.42
CA LEU A 835 13.17 -38.30 5.75
C LEU A 835 13.38 -37.10 6.70
N GLU A 836 12.53 -36.97 7.73
CA GLU A 836 12.68 -36.03 8.84
C GLU A 836 14.02 -36.22 9.55
N GLU A 837 14.40 -37.45 9.89
CA GLU A 837 15.64 -37.74 10.62
C GLU A 837 16.88 -37.46 9.77
N VAL A 838 16.86 -37.88 8.50
CA VAL A 838 17.89 -37.56 7.51
C VAL A 838 18.09 -36.04 7.40
N PHE A 839 16.98 -35.31 7.27
CA PHE A 839 17.00 -33.86 7.18
C PHE A 839 17.57 -33.20 8.44
N MET A 840 17.18 -33.66 9.64
CA MET A 840 17.67 -33.11 10.90
C MET A 840 19.17 -33.29 11.07
N ASN A 841 19.72 -34.44 10.66
CA ASN A 841 21.15 -34.70 10.71
C ASN A 841 21.92 -33.75 9.76
N ILE A 842 21.44 -33.61 8.52
CA ILE A 842 22.07 -32.73 7.51
C ILE A 842 21.95 -31.26 7.91
N ALA A 843 20.82 -30.85 8.48
CA ALA A 843 20.61 -29.48 8.94
C ALA A 843 21.56 -29.12 10.10
N LYS A 844 21.70 -30.01 11.10
CA LYS A 844 22.65 -29.86 12.22
C LYS A 844 24.08 -29.74 11.72
N GLN A 845 24.51 -30.64 10.83
CA GLN A 845 25.86 -30.61 10.24
C GLN A 845 26.11 -29.27 9.52
N ALA A 846 25.14 -28.81 8.72
CA ALA A 846 25.22 -27.55 8.01
C ALA A 846 25.25 -26.32 8.94
N ASP A 847 24.56 -26.35 10.09
CA ASP A 847 24.58 -25.28 11.09
C ASP A 847 25.96 -25.18 11.76
N VAL A 848 26.58 -26.31 12.11
CA VAL A 848 27.92 -26.37 12.71
C VAL A 848 28.97 -25.83 11.75
N GLU A 849 28.97 -26.27 10.49
CA GLU A 849 29.89 -25.74 9.47
C GLU A 849 29.72 -24.23 9.25
N THR A 850 28.49 -23.75 9.31
CA THR A 850 28.21 -22.32 9.16
C THR A 850 28.69 -21.54 10.38
N ALA A 851 28.55 -22.10 11.58
CA ALA A 851 29.10 -21.51 12.80
C ALA A 851 30.63 -21.40 12.71
N ILE A 852 31.31 -22.42 12.19
CA ILE A 852 32.76 -22.39 11.92
C ILE A 852 33.10 -21.28 10.92
N ALA A 853 32.39 -21.22 9.78
CA ALA A 853 32.66 -20.25 8.71
C ALA A 853 32.39 -18.79 9.11
N GLU A 854 31.40 -18.55 9.97
CA GLU A 854 31.05 -17.21 10.48
C GLU A 854 31.82 -16.84 11.76
N GLY A 855 32.64 -17.75 12.30
CA GLY A 855 33.39 -17.53 13.53
C GLY A 855 32.53 -17.50 14.79
N ARG A 856 31.36 -18.15 14.79
CA ARG A 856 30.47 -18.25 15.96
C ARG A 856 30.90 -19.39 16.86
N PHE A 857 31.75 -19.08 17.83
CA PHE A 857 32.21 -19.99 18.87
C PHE A 857 31.64 -19.60 20.25
N LYS A 858 31.39 -20.59 21.11
CA LYS A 858 31.16 -20.42 22.55
C LYS A 858 32.32 -21.04 23.32
N THR A 859 32.75 -20.37 24.38
CA THR A 859 33.81 -20.86 25.25
C THR A 859 33.27 -22.00 26.12
N LEU A 860 33.97 -23.12 26.10
CA LEU A 860 33.69 -24.32 26.88
C LEU A 860 34.77 -24.49 27.95
N THR A 861 34.38 -24.62 29.21
CA THR A 861 35.29 -24.89 30.33
C THR A 861 35.31 -26.38 30.65
N LEU A 862 36.47 -27.01 30.54
CA LEU A 862 36.67 -28.43 30.85
C LEU A 862 36.77 -28.66 32.37
N ASN A 863 36.51 -29.89 32.82
CA ASN A 863 36.65 -30.30 34.23
C ASN A 863 38.10 -30.13 34.76
N SER A 864 39.07 -30.10 33.84
CA SER A 864 40.49 -29.86 34.08
C SER A 864 40.88 -28.36 34.23
N GLY A 865 39.93 -27.42 34.08
CA GLY A 865 40.16 -25.97 34.23
C GLY A 865 40.60 -25.24 32.95
N ASN A 866 40.81 -25.97 31.84
CA ASN A 866 41.16 -25.40 30.54
C ASN A 866 39.92 -24.92 29.77
N SER A 867 40.05 -23.84 28.99
CA SER A 867 38.97 -23.30 28.15
C SER A 867 39.22 -23.53 26.66
N VAL A 868 38.21 -24.05 25.96
CA VAL A 868 38.24 -24.38 24.52
C VAL A 868 37.11 -23.66 23.81
N GLU A 869 37.38 -23.03 22.68
CA GLU A 869 36.35 -22.42 21.82
C GLU A 869 35.66 -23.50 20.98
N VAL A 870 34.37 -23.68 21.20
CA VAL A 870 33.55 -24.69 20.54
C VAL A 870 32.58 -24.02 19.56
N PRO A 871 32.51 -24.46 18.30
CA PRO A 871 31.52 -23.92 17.36
C PRO A 871 30.12 -24.27 17.82
N VAL A 872 29.22 -23.28 17.72
CA VAL A 872 27.86 -23.40 18.23
C VAL A 872 27.11 -24.57 17.57
N GLY A 873 26.60 -25.49 18.39
CA GLY A 873 25.84 -26.67 17.96
C GLY A 873 26.65 -27.93 17.69
N ALA A 874 27.98 -27.92 17.87
CA ALA A 874 28.81 -29.12 17.71
C ALA A 874 28.60 -30.11 18.87
N GLN A 875 28.27 -31.36 18.56
CA GLN A 875 27.99 -32.39 19.56
C GLN A 875 29.28 -33.02 20.11
N PHE A 876 30.23 -33.41 19.26
CA PHE A 876 31.50 -34.01 19.68
C PHE A 876 32.67 -33.12 19.31
N ILE A 877 33.53 -32.82 20.27
CA ILE A 877 34.69 -31.97 20.09
C ILE A 877 35.95 -32.67 20.60
N GLY A 878 36.95 -32.77 19.73
CA GLY A 878 38.32 -33.11 20.09
C GLY A 878 39.04 -31.92 20.72
N ILE A 879 39.70 -32.16 21.85
CA ILE A 879 40.44 -31.15 22.61
C ILE A 879 41.85 -31.03 22.00
N PRO A 880 42.24 -29.84 21.49
CA PRO A 880 43.57 -29.64 20.90
C PRO A 880 44.67 -29.85 21.95
N GLY A 881 45.77 -30.50 21.55
CA GLY A 881 46.95 -30.70 22.42
C GLY A 881 46.91 -31.91 23.37
N THR A 882 45.86 -32.75 23.32
CA THR A 882 45.68 -33.92 24.21
C THR A 882 46.23 -35.24 23.65
N LYS A 883 47.00 -35.21 22.56
CA LYS A 883 47.62 -36.41 21.97
C LYS A 883 48.75 -36.91 22.87
N SER A 884 48.65 -38.16 23.34
CA SER A 884 49.67 -38.81 24.19
C SER A 884 50.03 -40.19 23.63
N PRO A 885 51.14 -40.82 24.07
CA PRO A 885 51.47 -42.19 23.68
C PRO A 885 50.37 -43.21 24.03
N GLN A 886 49.54 -42.89 25.02
CA GLN A 886 48.41 -43.70 25.47
C GLN A 886 47.13 -43.42 24.65
N ASN A 887 46.94 -42.18 24.18
CA ASN A 887 45.81 -41.74 23.36
C ASN A 887 46.32 -41.06 22.06
N PRO A 888 46.68 -41.82 21.01
CA PRO A 888 47.27 -41.28 19.79
C PRO A 888 46.32 -40.36 18.99
N GLY A 889 45.00 -40.55 19.13
CA GLY A 889 43.97 -39.72 18.51
C GLY A 889 43.65 -38.42 19.26
N GLY A 890 44.08 -38.29 20.52
CA GLY A 890 43.66 -37.22 21.44
C GLY A 890 42.42 -37.59 22.27
N ILE A 891 41.92 -36.63 23.05
CA ILE A 891 40.74 -36.75 23.92
C ILE A 891 39.60 -35.92 23.33
N MET A 892 38.37 -36.41 23.44
CA MET A 892 37.14 -35.74 23.04
C MET A 892 36.12 -35.64 24.17
N VAL A 893 35.19 -34.71 24.02
CA VAL A 893 34.04 -34.51 24.90
C VAL A 893 32.77 -34.38 24.07
N GLU A 894 31.66 -34.89 24.61
CA GLU A 894 30.31 -34.63 24.11
C GLU A 894 29.73 -33.40 24.82
N VAL A 895 29.16 -32.48 24.04
CA VAL A 895 28.63 -31.19 24.49
C VAL A 895 27.13 -31.16 24.30
N TYR A 896 26.41 -30.94 25.40
CA TYR A 896 24.96 -30.82 25.41
C TYR A 896 24.56 -29.35 25.27
N TRP A 897 23.66 -29.07 24.31
CA TRP A 897 23.18 -27.72 24.00
C TRP A 897 21.71 -27.56 24.35
N GLU A 898 21.34 -26.45 24.99
CA GLU A 898 19.95 -26.09 25.30
C GLU A 898 19.70 -24.61 24.95
N PRO A 899 18.55 -24.25 24.36
CA PRO A 899 18.22 -22.85 24.08
C PRO A 899 17.95 -22.07 25.37
N ASP A 900 18.55 -20.88 25.49
CA ASP A 900 18.25 -19.93 26.58
C ASP A 900 16.85 -19.29 26.43
N GLU A 901 16.45 -18.45 27.40
CA GLU A 901 15.17 -17.71 27.37
C GLU A 901 14.97 -16.83 26.11
N THR A 902 16.06 -16.53 25.38
CA THR A 902 16.04 -15.78 24.12
C THR A 902 16.07 -16.67 22.87
N GLY A 903 16.11 -18.00 23.04
CA GLY A 903 16.17 -18.99 21.97
C GLY A 903 17.58 -19.22 21.41
N SER A 904 18.62 -18.74 22.08
CA SER A 904 20.02 -18.87 21.66
C SER A 904 20.65 -20.14 22.28
N PRO A 905 21.31 -21.01 21.48
CA PRO A 905 21.84 -22.28 21.96
C PRO A 905 23.01 -22.07 22.95
N CYS A 906 22.82 -22.42 24.21
CA CYS A 906 23.79 -22.39 25.31
C CYS A 906 24.30 -23.80 25.64
N ILE A 907 25.51 -23.89 26.19
CA ILE A 907 26.07 -25.17 26.64
C ILE A 907 25.42 -25.48 28.00
N TYR A 908 24.70 -26.60 28.08
CA TYR A 908 23.98 -27.06 29.28
C TYR A 908 24.83 -28.04 30.11
N GLY A 909 25.62 -28.88 29.46
CA GLY A 909 26.41 -29.90 30.13
C GLY A 909 27.48 -30.53 29.23
N LEU A 910 28.33 -31.35 29.84
CA LEU A 910 29.49 -32.02 29.24
C LEU A 910 29.53 -33.49 29.66
N SER A 911 29.92 -34.38 28.75
CA SER A 911 30.27 -35.77 29.11
C SER A 911 31.64 -35.85 29.79
N GLU A 912 31.97 -37.03 30.31
CA GLU A 912 33.35 -37.35 30.67
C GLU A 912 34.28 -37.33 29.44
N GLU A 913 35.57 -37.11 29.70
CA GLU A 913 36.62 -37.07 28.69
C GLU A 913 36.89 -38.48 28.14
N MET A 914 36.67 -38.69 26.83
CA MET A 914 36.79 -39.99 26.16
C MET A 914 37.95 -39.97 25.15
N PRO A 915 38.67 -41.08 24.94
CA PRO A 915 39.71 -41.15 23.91
C PRO A 915 39.11 -41.16 22.50
N ILE A 916 39.73 -40.44 21.56
CA ILE A 916 39.32 -40.44 20.15
C ILE A 916 39.75 -41.75 19.48
N PRO A 917 38.84 -42.48 18.82
CA PRO A 917 39.18 -43.73 18.14
C PRO A 917 40.29 -43.56 17.07
N PRO A 918 41.23 -44.52 16.94
CA PRO A 918 42.47 -44.35 16.16
C PRO A 918 42.30 -44.22 14.64
N HIS A 919 41.10 -44.48 14.11
CA HIS A 919 40.78 -44.38 12.68
C HIS A 919 40.27 -42.99 12.25
N ILE A 920 39.98 -42.10 13.20
CA ILE A 920 39.47 -40.75 12.92
C ILE A 920 40.66 -39.82 12.62
N GLN A 921 40.84 -39.47 11.34
CA GLN A 921 41.78 -38.43 10.94
C GLN A 921 41.16 -37.05 11.16
N LEU A 922 41.53 -36.40 12.26
CA LEU A 922 41.19 -35.01 12.51
C LEU A 922 41.89 -34.12 11.48
N ARG A 923 41.13 -33.37 10.67
CA ARG A 923 41.68 -32.31 9.82
C ARG A 923 42.08 -31.14 10.73
N ASP A 924 43.37 -30.86 10.82
CA ASP A 924 43.85 -29.64 11.47
C ASP A 924 43.33 -28.42 10.68
N PRO A 925 42.86 -27.36 11.37
CA PRO A 925 42.43 -26.14 10.70
C PRO A 925 43.62 -25.49 9.94
N PRO A 926 43.38 -24.81 8.80
CA PRO A 926 44.45 -24.17 8.05
C PRO A 926 45.20 -23.17 8.95
N THR A 927 46.50 -23.39 9.09
CA THR A 927 47.41 -22.60 9.92
C THR A 927 47.59 -21.20 9.34
N ASN A 928 46.76 -20.24 9.76
CA ASN A 928 47.13 -18.84 9.67
C ASN A 928 48.05 -18.52 10.85
N ASN A 929 49.34 -18.32 10.54
CA ASN A 929 50.35 -17.88 11.50
C ASN A 929 49.87 -16.62 12.25
N ASN A 930 49.81 -16.70 13.59
CA ASN A 930 49.68 -15.65 14.61
C ASN A 930 48.45 -15.71 15.55
N SER A 931 48.13 -16.89 16.11
CA SER A 931 47.50 -17.03 17.45
C SER A 931 47.50 -18.51 17.88
N PRO A 932 47.72 -18.87 19.16
CA PRO A 932 47.50 -20.24 19.63
C PRO A 932 46.00 -20.54 19.55
N THR A 933 45.57 -21.37 18.59
CA THR A 933 44.16 -21.68 18.41
C THR A 933 43.69 -22.68 19.46
N ASN A 934 43.15 -22.20 20.59
CA ASN A 934 42.37 -23.01 21.55
C ASN A 934 40.98 -23.38 20.96
N LYS A 935 40.92 -23.73 19.67
CA LYS A 935 39.67 -24.08 18.99
C LYS A 935 39.48 -25.60 19.02
N GLY A 936 38.33 -26.03 19.50
CA GLY A 936 37.93 -27.43 19.50
C GLY A 936 37.80 -27.95 18.07
N ILE A 937 38.30 -29.17 17.82
CA ILE A 937 38.16 -29.83 16.52
C ILE A 937 36.82 -30.54 16.51
N VAL A 938 35.91 -30.15 15.61
CA VAL A 938 34.61 -30.83 15.49
C VAL A 938 34.81 -32.23 14.93
N ILE A 939 34.27 -33.21 15.63
CA ILE A 939 34.25 -34.60 15.18
C ILE A 939 32.84 -34.89 14.66
N ASP A 940 32.76 -35.42 13.43
CA ASP A 940 31.48 -35.79 12.85
C ASP A 940 30.89 -37.00 13.61
N PRO A 941 29.64 -36.92 14.11
CA PRO A 941 28.98 -38.04 14.78
C PRO A 941 28.95 -39.34 13.96
N SER A 942 28.94 -39.23 12.62
CA SER A 942 28.96 -40.39 11.72
C SER A 942 30.31 -41.14 11.75
N GLN A 943 31.42 -40.45 12.01
CA GLN A 943 32.77 -41.04 12.06
C GLN A 943 33.04 -41.75 13.39
N LEU A 944 32.40 -41.31 14.48
CA LEU A 944 32.51 -41.94 15.79
C LEU A 944 31.71 -43.24 15.91
N LYS A 945 30.59 -43.33 15.19
CA LYS A 945 29.67 -44.47 15.26
C LYS A 945 30.11 -45.70 14.47
N MET A 946 31.13 -45.58 13.60
CA MET A 946 31.74 -46.74 12.93
C MET A 946 32.43 -47.71 13.89
N HIS A 947 32.65 -47.33 15.16
CA HIS A 947 33.44 -48.17 16.07
C HIS A 947 33.27 -47.86 17.57
N LEU A 948 32.16 -47.27 18.01
CA LEU A 948 31.74 -47.45 19.41
C LEU A 948 31.22 -48.89 19.53
N SER A 949 32.19 -49.79 19.46
CA SER A 949 32.17 -51.24 19.49
C SER A 949 32.07 -51.79 20.89
#